data_AF-A0AAU9JEG6-F1
#
_entry.id   AF-A0AAU9JEG6-F1
#
_cell.length_a   1.000
_cell.length_b   1.000
_cell.length_c   1.000
_cell.angle_alpha   90.00
_cell.angle_beta   90.00
_cell.angle_gamma   90.00
#
_symmetry.space_group_name_H-M   'P 1'
#
loop_
_entity.id
_entity.type
_entity.pdbx_description
1 polymer ?
#
loop_
_entity_poly.entity_id
_entity_poly.type
_entity_poly.pdbx_seq_one_letter_code
_entity_poly.pdbx_strand_id
1 'polypeptide(L)'
;MSKLISTNLEWFDDKSLFSLKVKNEKSWLESAFEIYRMIYHRQNAQKSSLKKQKILLFIENFIWFLYVASFLWIPNLAISDWEENKNIWKIIGYARLDNLCSEYEVINLCILASLGIIMANIFGFFSIIIFIYLSKRLPVIVFDYFWINCKVLYKFLSLPIFTLLFICLKYNWFKNDDIWEYFKKNEISSFEVGNYTQFFIFLGLVYLFFFNIANSICSSKICHSLTHIRLDSKAHSKIDIYSAILIFFVPLLFEALGSEYIIFFQTVLMIISGILVMLTISELPYFSVFMNSLATIKFLGVSLLSALFIFAKIIDTSIVIWLFMFTIIPCIAGLTIRKVKISNQRIISKIPRDLQSIKNAYYLEHNLRSYLCSKNIEENKNPILYFLGRCFNDTNLYSNKLLAIWEVNYCIFTLNDYGLAKIKLWKAKYSSHSLEGDFQEYICIKNVSEFEGHESIQFMNYFQQIGENRMEDAILCVKLLDFWKEIVSVNPNAKKINKMLEVISSSIANILENYSNLHQKFPKSKEALSYYLTYMKDIMFDFDKSNLLSSKLQSIDKLSIKQNADSKDLSFFDENNGLMLISFENKNFGKIAYANQKASEILKYPIIEITGHNFSFFIPPPYDSYFNCKLFHLLQFATEVEIKTPNHFFLSLPSKFIIDCIGKASLISLSNQIYILFIFQEIKHSSGFAMISPDKEISWHSENFSKFIGKMAQNFEGLSFNHLFPSLQNVELQDFKPYKLTETEINLTPCYFEFYGLKINYILIADDSSETNVSKSNENIQNSQSNLEDPSKYQLSCDVTNQGQKGKFVKYFNTESQQRFSLNSESSSHLGNLKKIVNLSSHSIKIFHIVFILSVKIT
;
A
#
# COMPACT_ATOMS: atom_id res chain seq x y z
N MET A 1 47.09 8.09 -7.69
CA MET A 1 46.36 7.45 -6.57
C MET A 1 44.96 8.02 -6.36
N SER A 2 44.72 9.32 -6.13
CA SER A 2 43.32 9.82 -6.06
C SER A 2 42.55 9.62 -7.37
N LYS A 3 43.24 9.70 -8.52
CA LYS A 3 42.72 9.37 -9.86
C LYS A 3 42.51 7.87 -10.12
N LEU A 4 43.08 7.00 -9.28
CA LEU A 4 43.03 5.54 -9.38
C LEU A 4 42.00 4.95 -8.40
N ILE A 5 41.85 5.63 -7.25
CA ILE A 5 40.73 5.49 -6.32
C ILE A 5 39.45 6.01 -6.98
N SER A 6 39.48 7.10 -7.76
CA SER A 6 38.30 7.58 -8.49
C SER A 6 37.85 6.65 -9.60
N THR A 7 38.76 5.97 -10.32
CA THR A 7 38.40 5.03 -11.41
C THR A 7 37.97 3.65 -10.91
N ASN A 8 38.44 3.20 -9.74
CA ASN A 8 37.89 1.99 -9.09
C ASN A 8 36.60 2.29 -8.31
N LEU A 9 36.38 3.56 -7.91
CA LEU A 9 35.09 4.03 -7.41
C LEU A 9 34.06 4.27 -8.54
N GLU A 10 34.44 4.29 -9.82
CA GLU A 10 33.48 4.37 -10.94
C GLU A 10 32.58 3.12 -11.02
N TRP A 11 33.02 1.97 -10.52
CA TRP A 11 32.17 0.78 -10.32
C TRP A 11 31.04 1.02 -9.29
N PHE A 12 31.22 2.01 -8.43
CA PHE A 12 30.27 2.44 -7.41
C PHE A 12 29.74 3.86 -7.65
N ASP A 13 29.99 4.48 -8.82
CA ASP A 13 29.26 5.69 -9.25
C ASP A 13 27.84 5.33 -9.73
N ASP A 14 27.30 4.28 -9.11
CA ASP A 14 25.89 3.98 -8.96
C ASP A 14 25.23 4.98 -8.00
N LYS A 15 25.58 6.27 -8.18
CA LYS A 15 24.66 7.36 -7.88
C LYS A 15 23.30 7.04 -8.50
N SER A 16 23.17 6.28 -9.58
CA SER A 16 21.84 5.92 -10.10
C SER A 16 20.97 5.14 -9.09
N LEU A 17 21.52 4.13 -8.40
CA LEU A 17 20.79 3.31 -7.41
C LEU A 17 20.78 3.94 -6.00
N PHE A 18 21.88 4.59 -5.59
CA PHE A 18 22.03 5.19 -4.25
C PHE A 18 21.69 6.69 -4.18
N SER A 19 21.72 7.44 -5.30
CA SER A 19 21.19 8.82 -5.39
C SER A 19 19.69 8.88 -5.67
N LEU A 20 19.01 7.73 -5.72
CA LEU A 20 17.55 7.62 -5.52
C LEU A 20 17.12 7.95 -4.08
N LYS A 21 17.95 8.62 -3.28
CA LYS A 21 17.46 9.61 -2.32
C LYS A 21 16.77 10.71 -3.12
N VAL A 22 15.49 10.46 -3.41
CA VAL A 22 14.50 11.44 -3.84
C VAL A 22 14.85 12.77 -3.16
N LYS A 23 15.24 13.75 -3.96
CA LYS A 23 15.46 15.12 -3.51
C LYS A 23 14.33 15.48 -2.55
N ASN A 24 14.71 15.88 -1.33
CA ASN A 24 13.88 16.23 -0.17
C ASN A 24 12.89 17.41 -0.39
N GLU A 25 12.41 17.63 -1.62
CA GLU A 25 11.44 18.67 -1.95
C GLU A 25 10.04 18.41 -1.35
N LYS A 26 9.80 17.24 -0.74
CA LYS A 26 8.52 16.89 -0.06
C LYS A 26 8.54 16.96 1.46
N SER A 27 9.51 17.63 2.11
CA SER A 27 9.65 17.54 3.57
C SER A 27 8.43 18.02 4.37
N TRP A 28 7.72 19.08 3.93
CA TRP A 28 6.58 19.62 4.70
C TRP A 28 5.31 18.78 4.55
N LEU A 29 5.00 18.30 3.34
CA LEU A 29 3.81 17.48 3.09
C LEU A 29 3.97 16.11 3.75
N GLU A 30 5.15 15.51 3.66
CA GLU A 30 5.46 14.24 4.35
C GLU A 30 5.42 14.41 5.87
N SER A 31 5.88 15.55 6.39
CA SER A 31 5.75 15.86 7.82
C SER A 31 4.27 16.00 8.22
N ALA A 32 3.45 16.69 7.42
CA ALA A 32 2.02 16.80 7.67
C ALA A 32 1.32 15.43 7.63
N PHE A 33 1.66 14.60 6.63
CA PHE A 33 1.16 13.23 6.54
C PHE A 33 1.60 12.36 7.71
N GLU A 34 2.83 12.51 8.20
CA GLU A 34 3.29 11.81 9.39
C GLU A 34 2.48 12.22 10.64
N ILE A 35 2.20 13.52 10.81
CA ILE A 35 1.36 14.01 11.92
C ILE A 35 -0.02 13.39 11.85
N TYR A 36 -0.68 13.43 10.68
CA TYR A 36 -1.99 12.80 10.51
C TYR A 36 -1.93 11.28 10.71
N ARG A 37 -0.89 10.61 10.20
CA ARG A 37 -0.67 9.18 10.44
C ARG A 37 -0.58 8.88 11.93
N MET A 38 0.19 9.64 12.70
CA MET A 38 0.31 9.48 14.15
C MET A 38 -1.05 9.67 14.86
N ILE A 39 -1.81 10.71 14.49
CA ILE A 39 -3.14 11.02 15.06
C ILE A 39 -4.08 9.82 14.86
N TYR A 40 -4.15 9.29 13.64
CA TYR A 40 -5.06 8.21 13.29
C TYR A 40 -4.56 6.82 13.72
N HIS A 41 -3.25 6.57 13.72
CA HIS A 41 -2.68 5.32 14.23
C HIS A 41 -3.00 5.14 15.72
N ARG A 42 -2.96 6.22 16.52
CA ARG A 42 -3.32 6.15 17.94
C ARG A 42 -4.79 5.82 18.16
N GLN A 43 -5.68 6.32 17.31
CA GLN A 43 -7.09 5.90 17.30
C GLN A 43 -7.24 4.40 17.00
N ASN A 44 -6.30 3.79 16.27
CA ASN A 44 -6.28 2.35 15.95
C ASN A 44 -5.90 1.45 17.12
N ALA A 45 -5.02 1.92 17.99
CA ALA A 45 -4.61 1.16 19.16
C ALA A 45 -5.75 0.95 20.18
N GLN A 46 -6.73 1.84 20.24
CA GLN A 46 -7.88 1.73 21.14
C GLN A 46 -8.91 0.71 20.63
N LYS A 47 -8.70 -0.58 20.97
CA LYS A 47 -9.66 -1.66 20.71
C LYS A 47 -10.93 -1.48 21.55
N SER A 48 -11.90 -0.73 21.03
CA SER A 48 -13.25 -0.66 21.60
C SER A 48 -14.13 -1.76 21.02
N SER A 49 -14.97 -2.38 21.85
CA SER A 49 -15.96 -3.36 21.38
C SER A 49 -16.89 -2.73 20.32
N LEU A 50 -17.30 -3.50 19.31
CA LEU A 50 -18.22 -3.02 18.26
C LEU A 50 -19.50 -2.37 18.80
N LYS A 51 -20.04 -2.86 19.91
CA LYS A 51 -21.23 -2.26 20.56
C LYS A 51 -20.97 -0.82 21.02
N LYS A 52 -19.84 -0.59 21.70
CA LYS A 52 -19.40 0.75 22.12
C LYS A 52 -19.18 1.66 20.92
N GLN A 53 -18.57 1.16 19.85
CA GLN A 53 -18.40 1.94 18.61
C GLN A 53 -19.75 2.37 18.01
N LYS A 54 -20.72 1.45 17.91
CA LYS A 54 -22.07 1.78 17.40
C LYS A 54 -22.74 2.88 18.21
N ILE A 55 -22.69 2.78 19.54
CA ILE A 55 -23.29 3.78 20.44
C ILE A 55 -22.60 5.14 20.27
N LEU A 56 -21.26 5.17 20.25
CA LEU A 56 -20.51 6.41 20.10
C LEU A 56 -20.78 7.08 18.75
N LEU A 57 -20.80 6.31 17.66
CA LEU A 57 -21.09 6.82 16.31
C LEU A 57 -22.54 7.30 16.19
N PHE A 58 -23.49 6.64 16.87
CA PHE A 58 -24.86 7.09 16.97
C PHE A 58 -24.97 8.43 17.70
N ILE A 59 -24.36 8.55 18.88
CA ILE A 59 -24.34 9.80 19.66
C ILE A 59 -23.71 10.93 18.84
N GLU A 60 -22.57 10.67 18.20
CA GLU A 60 -21.86 11.66 17.36
C GLU A 60 -22.75 12.20 16.24
N ASN A 61 -23.40 11.32 15.47
CA ASN A 61 -24.26 11.75 14.37
C ASN A 61 -25.60 12.32 14.85
N PHE A 62 -26.07 11.92 16.03
CA PHE A 62 -27.27 12.49 16.66
C PHE A 62 -27.02 13.92 17.15
N ILE A 63 -25.88 14.17 17.82
CA ILE A 63 -25.46 15.52 18.21
C ILE A 63 -25.33 16.41 16.98
N TRP A 64 -24.66 15.91 15.94
CA TRP A 64 -24.53 16.62 14.67
C TRP A 64 -25.90 16.95 14.06
N PHE A 65 -26.80 15.96 14.02
CA PHE A 65 -28.16 16.14 13.50
C PHE A 65 -28.94 17.20 14.30
N LEU A 66 -28.93 17.12 15.63
CA LEU A 66 -29.61 18.10 16.49
C LEU A 66 -29.07 19.51 16.28
N TYR A 67 -27.74 19.65 16.16
CA TYR A 67 -27.11 20.94 15.91
C TYR A 67 -27.51 21.50 14.54
N VAL A 68 -27.48 20.71 13.46
CA VAL A 68 -27.90 21.20 12.14
C VAL A 68 -29.40 21.50 12.11
N ALA A 69 -30.21 20.64 12.73
CA ALA A 69 -31.66 20.83 12.82
C ALA A 69 -32.02 22.17 13.49
N SER A 70 -31.26 22.58 14.52
CA SER A 70 -31.50 23.82 15.24
C SER A 70 -31.27 25.13 14.47
N PHE A 71 -30.73 25.07 13.24
CA PHE A 71 -30.74 26.23 12.33
C PHE A 71 -32.06 26.41 11.58
N LEU A 72 -32.97 25.42 11.64
CA LEU A 72 -34.21 25.48 10.86
C LEU A 72 -35.25 26.43 11.44
N TRP A 73 -35.09 26.89 12.68
CA TRP A 73 -35.99 27.87 13.29
C TRP A 73 -35.25 29.00 13.97
N ILE A 74 -35.99 30.09 14.15
CA ILE A 74 -35.59 31.32 14.82
C ILE A 74 -36.63 31.55 15.93
N PRO A 75 -36.26 32.21 17.05
CA PRO A 75 -37.17 32.45 18.18
C PRO A 75 -38.56 32.98 17.79
N ASN A 76 -38.63 33.87 16.80
CA ASN A 76 -39.86 34.56 16.39
C ASN A 76 -40.28 34.14 14.97
N LEU A 77 -40.60 32.87 14.74
CA LEU A 77 -41.17 32.45 13.47
C LEU A 77 -42.66 32.85 13.41
N ALA A 78 -43.07 33.53 12.35
CA ALA A 78 -44.46 33.93 12.14
C ALA A 78 -45.35 32.73 11.71
N ILE A 79 -45.52 31.74 12.57
CA ILE A 79 -46.43 30.60 12.38
C ILE A 79 -47.48 30.65 13.50
N SER A 80 -48.74 30.37 13.21
CA SER A 80 -49.76 30.22 14.25
C SER A 80 -49.37 29.14 15.28
N ASP A 81 -49.75 29.36 16.54
CA ASP A 81 -49.44 28.49 17.68
C ASP A 81 -47.93 28.32 17.96
N TRP A 82 -47.07 29.18 17.41
CA TRP A 82 -45.62 29.12 17.67
C TRP A 82 -45.29 29.44 19.13
N GLU A 83 -45.94 30.47 19.69
CA GLU A 83 -45.76 30.91 21.08
C GLU A 83 -46.23 29.85 22.09
N GLU A 84 -47.28 29.09 21.79
CA GLU A 84 -47.76 28.01 22.66
C GLU A 84 -46.69 26.91 22.88
N ASN A 85 -45.85 26.69 21.87
CA ASN A 85 -44.78 25.70 21.87
C ASN A 85 -43.38 26.28 22.11
N LYS A 86 -43.28 27.56 22.50
CA LYS A 86 -42.01 28.31 22.63
C LYS A 86 -40.98 27.61 23.53
N ASN A 87 -41.40 27.08 24.67
CA ASN A 87 -40.51 26.40 25.61
C ASN A 87 -39.84 25.18 24.97
N ILE A 88 -40.57 24.46 24.11
CA ILE A 88 -40.03 23.28 23.44
C ILE A 88 -39.02 23.71 22.37
N TRP A 89 -39.33 24.73 21.57
CA TRP A 89 -38.40 25.31 20.60
C TRP A 89 -37.13 25.86 21.25
N LYS A 90 -37.27 26.42 22.45
CA LYS A 90 -36.16 26.89 23.29
C LYS A 90 -35.28 25.72 23.76
N ILE A 91 -35.87 24.62 24.26
CA ILE A 91 -35.14 23.41 24.67
C ILE A 91 -34.38 22.79 23.51
N ILE A 92 -35.01 22.61 22.34
CA ILE A 92 -34.30 22.07 21.18
C ILE A 92 -33.26 23.07 20.67
N GLY A 93 -33.56 24.37 20.76
CA GLY A 93 -32.65 25.45 20.40
C GLY A 93 -31.35 25.43 21.20
N TYR A 94 -31.35 24.88 22.43
CA TYR A 94 -30.14 24.68 23.24
C TYR A 94 -29.22 23.57 22.75
N ALA A 95 -29.59 22.84 21.69
CA ALA A 95 -28.61 22.03 20.95
C ALA A 95 -27.49 22.92 20.37
N ARG A 96 -27.79 24.19 20.07
CA ARG A 96 -26.80 25.22 19.71
C ARG A 96 -26.07 25.71 20.95
N LEU A 97 -24.75 25.55 20.94
CA LEU A 97 -23.91 26.02 22.04
C LEU A 97 -24.00 27.54 22.20
N ASP A 98 -24.12 28.27 21.09
CA ASP A 98 -24.26 29.72 21.07
C ASP A 98 -25.57 30.20 21.74
N ASN A 99 -26.70 29.53 21.50
CA ASN A 99 -27.96 29.83 22.20
C ASN A 99 -27.84 29.61 23.71
N LEU A 100 -27.16 28.53 24.12
CA LEU A 100 -26.93 28.23 25.53
C LEU A 100 -26.00 29.27 26.16
N CYS A 101 -24.89 29.63 25.50
CA CYS A 101 -23.97 30.66 25.98
C CYS A 101 -24.66 32.04 26.08
N SER A 102 -25.57 32.34 25.15
CA SER A 102 -26.36 33.57 25.12
C SER A 102 -27.32 33.65 26.31
N GLU A 103 -28.07 32.58 26.62
CA GLU A 103 -29.01 32.56 27.75
C GLU A 103 -28.32 32.86 29.08
N TYR A 104 -27.12 32.28 29.28
CA TYR A 104 -26.31 32.45 30.49
C TYR A 104 -25.36 33.66 30.45
N GLU A 105 -25.43 34.52 29.43
CA GLU A 105 -24.57 35.73 29.29
C GLU A 105 -23.06 35.42 29.26
N VAL A 106 -22.65 34.23 28.81
CA VAL A 106 -21.25 33.79 28.71
C VAL A 106 -20.72 33.74 27.27
N ILE A 107 -21.42 34.38 26.33
CA ILE A 107 -21.09 34.29 24.90
C ILE A 107 -19.68 34.81 24.56
N ASN A 108 -19.23 35.89 25.21
CA ASN A 108 -17.89 36.45 25.01
C ASN A 108 -16.82 35.46 25.45
N LEU A 109 -17.04 34.79 26.58
CA LEU A 109 -16.17 33.74 27.07
C LEU A 109 -16.14 32.56 26.09
N CYS A 110 -17.28 32.18 25.53
CA CYS A 110 -17.37 31.12 24.52
C CYS A 110 -16.62 31.47 23.22
N ILE A 111 -16.68 32.73 22.77
CA ILE A 111 -15.92 33.21 21.59
C ILE A 111 -14.41 33.18 21.88
N LEU A 112 -13.97 33.72 23.03
CA LEU A 112 -12.57 33.71 23.43
C LEU A 112 -12.03 32.29 23.61
N ALA A 113 -12.82 31.39 24.21
CA ALA A 113 -12.47 29.99 24.35
C ALA A 113 -12.35 29.29 22.98
N SER A 114 -13.24 29.60 22.04
CA SER A 114 -13.20 29.07 20.67
C SER A 114 -11.92 29.49 19.94
N LEU A 115 -11.56 30.77 20.01
CA LEU A 115 -10.29 31.28 19.48
C LEU A 115 -9.10 30.63 20.19
N GLY A 116 -9.15 30.47 21.51
CA GLY A 116 -8.13 29.76 22.29
C GLY A 116 -7.91 28.32 21.83
N ILE A 117 -8.99 27.57 21.55
CA ILE A 117 -8.93 26.18 21.07
C ILE A 117 -8.33 26.12 19.65
N ILE A 118 -8.68 27.05 18.77
CA ILE A 118 -8.09 27.17 17.43
C ILE A 118 -6.59 27.45 17.54
N MET A 119 -6.20 28.46 18.32
CA MET A 119 -4.80 28.81 18.50
C MET A 119 -4.01 27.67 19.14
N ALA A 120 -4.58 26.97 20.13
CA ALA A 120 -3.95 25.80 20.74
C ALA A 120 -3.73 24.66 19.72
N ASN A 121 -4.66 24.45 18.78
CA ASN A 121 -4.47 23.50 17.68
C ASN A 121 -3.37 23.96 16.72
N ILE A 122 -3.37 25.24 16.32
CA ILE A 122 -2.34 25.79 15.44
C ILE A 122 -0.95 25.64 16.08
N PHE A 123 -0.79 26.10 17.32
CA PHE A 123 0.47 25.96 18.06
C PHE A 123 0.87 24.51 18.30
N GLY A 124 -0.09 23.62 18.57
CA GLY A 124 0.16 22.18 18.71
C GLY A 124 0.70 21.57 17.43
N PHE A 125 0.11 21.91 16.27
CA PHE A 125 0.56 21.44 14.97
C PHE A 125 1.98 21.92 14.66
N PHE A 126 2.26 23.22 14.83
CA PHE A 126 3.61 23.76 14.65
C PHE A 126 4.63 23.16 15.62
N SER A 127 4.25 22.96 16.89
CA SER A 127 5.12 22.32 17.87
C SER A 127 5.52 20.92 17.41
N ILE A 128 4.56 20.12 16.93
CA ILE A 128 4.85 18.77 16.44
C ILE A 128 5.75 18.80 15.21
N ILE A 129 5.51 19.72 14.26
CA ILE A 129 6.42 19.91 13.10
C ILE A 129 7.84 20.20 13.59
N ILE A 130 8.00 21.11 14.55
CA ILE A 130 9.31 21.45 15.12
C ILE A 130 9.95 20.22 15.77
N PHE A 131 9.19 19.42 16.53
CA PHE A 131 9.71 18.19 17.14
C PHE A 131 10.14 17.15 16.10
N ILE A 132 9.34 16.94 15.04
CA ILE A 132 9.68 16.05 13.92
C ILE A 132 10.94 16.54 13.21
N TYR A 133 11.02 17.84 12.90
CA TYR A 133 12.16 18.45 12.24
C TYR A 133 13.44 18.34 13.08
N LEU A 134 13.34 18.57 14.40
CA LEU A 134 14.45 18.40 15.34
C LEU A 134 14.80 16.92 15.62
N SER A 135 14.10 15.96 15.02
CA SER A 135 14.28 14.53 15.24
C SER A 135 14.22 14.13 16.72
N LYS A 136 13.48 14.90 17.53
CA LYS A 136 13.32 14.65 18.97
C LYS A 136 12.08 13.78 19.21
N ARG A 137 12.15 12.89 20.21
CA ARG A 137 10.99 12.10 20.64
C ARG A 137 9.91 13.03 21.19
N LEU A 138 8.71 12.94 20.64
CA LEU A 138 7.54 13.68 21.12
C LEU A 138 7.12 13.17 22.50
N PRO A 139 6.98 14.04 23.51
CA PRO A 139 6.38 13.67 24.78
C PRO A 139 4.96 13.15 24.57
N VAL A 140 4.68 11.93 25.04
CA VAL A 140 3.41 11.22 24.83
C VAL A 140 2.21 12.07 25.29
N ILE A 141 2.34 12.77 26.42
CA ILE A 141 1.31 13.63 27.02
C ILE A 141 0.96 14.82 26.10
N VAL A 142 1.97 15.47 25.52
CA VAL A 142 1.77 16.63 24.62
C VAL A 142 1.03 16.18 23.37
N PHE A 143 1.45 15.05 22.80
CA PHE A 143 0.80 14.47 21.64
C PHE A 143 -0.64 14.01 21.96
N ASP A 144 -0.88 13.43 23.13
CA ASP A 144 -2.23 13.05 23.59
C ASP A 144 -3.17 14.24 23.69
N TYR A 145 -2.70 15.31 24.32
CA TYR A 145 -3.47 16.53 24.47
C TYR A 145 -3.83 17.10 23.09
N PHE A 146 -2.84 17.22 22.19
CA PHE A 146 -3.07 17.67 20.83
C PHE A 146 -4.06 16.77 20.07
N TRP A 147 -3.90 15.45 20.16
CA TRP A 147 -4.78 14.47 19.53
C TRP A 147 -6.23 14.60 20.01
N ILE A 148 -6.44 14.71 21.33
CA ILE A 148 -7.78 14.91 21.91
C ILE A 148 -8.38 16.23 21.39
N ASN A 149 -7.60 17.30 21.39
CA ASN A 149 -8.05 18.60 20.88
C ASN A 149 -8.45 18.54 19.41
N CYS A 150 -7.64 17.92 18.54
CA CYS A 150 -7.99 17.76 17.12
C CYS A 150 -9.29 16.95 16.96
N LYS A 151 -9.44 15.86 17.72
CA LYS A 151 -10.60 14.97 17.65
C LYS A 151 -11.87 15.67 18.12
N VAL A 152 -11.82 16.38 19.24
CA VAL A 152 -12.96 17.13 19.79
C VAL A 152 -13.31 18.29 18.87
N LEU A 153 -12.31 19.01 18.36
CA LEU A 153 -12.49 20.11 17.42
C LEU A 153 -13.20 19.65 16.14
N TYR A 154 -12.70 18.58 15.51
CA TYR A 154 -13.27 18.06 14.26
C TYR A 154 -14.68 17.50 14.46
N LYS A 155 -14.89 16.63 15.46
CA LYS A 155 -16.14 15.86 15.61
C LYS A 155 -17.28 16.62 16.28
N PHE A 156 -16.99 17.52 17.22
CA PHE A 156 -18.02 18.14 18.07
C PHE A 156 -18.03 19.66 18.01
N LEU A 157 -16.87 20.32 18.03
CA LEU A 157 -16.80 21.78 18.17
C LEU A 157 -16.75 22.55 16.85
N SER A 158 -16.47 21.91 15.73
CA SER A 158 -16.31 22.57 14.42
C SER A 158 -17.52 23.43 14.05
N LEU A 159 -18.71 22.83 14.07
CA LEU A 159 -19.97 23.51 13.75
C LEU A 159 -20.31 24.63 14.76
N PRO A 160 -20.27 24.43 16.09
CA PRO A 160 -20.49 25.51 17.05
C PRO A 160 -19.51 26.68 16.93
N ILE A 161 -18.23 26.39 16.71
CA ILE A 161 -17.22 27.43 16.57
C ILE A 161 -17.46 28.23 15.28
N PHE A 162 -17.80 27.58 14.16
CA PHE A 162 -18.18 28.33 12.95
C PHE A 162 -19.33 29.29 13.21
N THR A 163 -20.38 28.84 13.89
CA THR A 163 -21.54 29.68 14.24
C THR A 163 -21.15 30.88 15.08
N LEU A 164 -20.43 30.67 16.19
CA LEU A 164 -19.97 31.76 17.06
C LEU A 164 -19.12 32.79 16.31
N LEU A 165 -18.21 32.33 15.45
CA LEU A 165 -17.32 33.19 14.69
C LEU A 165 -18.06 33.95 13.58
N PHE A 166 -19.01 33.34 12.87
CA PHE A 166 -19.81 34.03 11.86
C PHE A 166 -20.76 35.06 12.47
N ILE A 167 -21.42 34.76 13.59
CA ILE A 167 -22.26 35.72 14.32
C ILE A 167 -21.42 36.91 14.75
N CYS A 168 -20.24 36.65 15.33
CA CYS A 168 -19.31 37.70 15.73
C CYS A 168 -18.92 38.59 14.54
N LEU A 169 -18.59 38.02 13.37
CA LEU A 169 -18.30 38.81 12.16
C LEU A 169 -19.50 39.64 11.67
N LYS A 170 -20.70 39.05 11.64
CA LYS A 170 -21.93 39.73 11.20
C LYS A 170 -22.17 41.01 12.01
N TYR A 171 -22.19 40.90 13.34
CA TYR A 171 -22.50 42.04 14.20
C TYR A 171 -21.39 43.09 14.26
N ASN A 172 -20.12 42.69 14.06
CA ASN A 172 -19.03 43.65 13.93
C ASN A 172 -19.05 44.44 12.62
N TRP A 173 -19.54 43.85 11.52
CA TRP A 173 -19.57 44.52 10.22
C TRP A 173 -20.83 45.35 9.98
N PHE A 174 -22.01 44.82 10.31
CA PHE A 174 -23.28 45.47 10.00
C PHE A 174 -23.76 46.43 11.08
N LYS A 175 -23.24 46.33 12.32
CA LYS A 175 -23.62 47.18 13.47
C LYS A 175 -25.14 47.28 13.67
N ASN A 176 -25.83 46.15 13.53
CA ASN A 176 -27.28 46.09 13.78
C ASN A 176 -27.56 46.08 15.28
N ASP A 177 -28.57 46.85 15.71
CA ASP A 177 -28.85 47.04 17.14
C ASP A 177 -29.55 45.84 17.81
N ASP A 178 -30.28 45.03 17.03
CA ASP A 178 -31.02 43.88 17.54
C ASP A 178 -30.41 42.55 17.07
N ILE A 179 -30.32 41.58 18.00
CA ILE A 179 -29.88 40.22 17.71
C ILE A 179 -31.08 39.29 17.63
N TRP A 180 -31.38 38.80 16.43
CA TRP A 180 -32.63 38.09 16.13
C TRP A 180 -32.48 36.56 16.28
N GLU A 181 -31.25 36.07 16.27
CA GLU A 181 -30.91 34.65 16.28
C GLU A 181 -31.09 34.02 17.68
N TYR A 182 -31.06 34.82 18.74
CA TYR A 182 -31.12 34.37 20.14
C TYR A 182 -32.49 34.59 20.80
N PHE A 183 -32.86 33.68 21.71
CA PHE A 183 -34.11 33.79 22.47
C PHE A 183 -34.10 34.95 23.49
N LYS A 184 -32.92 35.27 24.01
CA LYS A 184 -32.69 36.39 24.93
C LYS A 184 -32.12 37.56 24.14
N LYS A 185 -32.69 38.75 24.32
CA LYS A 185 -32.12 39.99 23.78
C LYS A 185 -30.81 40.26 24.51
N ASN A 186 -29.68 40.13 23.82
CA ASN A 186 -28.37 40.49 24.35
C ASN A 186 -27.99 41.89 23.87
N GLU A 187 -27.22 42.60 24.69
CA GLU A 187 -26.61 43.87 24.29
C GLU A 187 -25.53 43.64 23.21
N ILE A 188 -25.50 44.50 22.20
CA ILE A 188 -24.53 44.46 21.07
C ILE A 188 -23.08 44.52 21.58
N SER A 189 -22.87 45.21 22.72
CA SER A 189 -21.59 45.32 23.42
C SER A 189 -20.93 43.97 23.69
N SER A 190 -21.70 42.89 23.76
CA SER A 190 -21.18 41.53 23.89
C SER A 190 -20.38 41.08 22.65
N PHE A 191 -20.73 41.53 21.45
CA PHE A 191 -20.09 41.08 20.20
C PHE A 191 -19.03 42.04 19.66
N GLU A 192 -18.92 43.25 20.20
CA GLU A 192 -17.91 44.22 19.78
C GLU A 192 -16.50 43.71 20.09
N VAL A 193 -15.74 43.39 19.04
CA VAL A 193 -14.34 43.01 19.15
C VAL A 193 -13.46 43.93 18.30
N GLY A 194 -12.29 44.25 18.82
CA GLY A 194 -11.33 45.11 18.12
C GLY A 194 -10.90 44.53 16.76
N ASN A 195 -10.47 45.40 15.85
CA ASN A 195 -10.08 45.06 14.48
C ASN A 195 -9.08 43.89 14.39
N TYR A 196 -8.14 43.79 15.33
CA TYR A 196 -7.19 42.66 15.39
C TYR A 196 -7.88 41.33 15.65
N THR A 197 -8.85 41.29 16.57
CA THR A 197 -9.62 40.08 16.86
C THR A 197 -10.45 39.66 15.66
N GLN A 198 -11.05 40.60 14.92
CA GLN A 198 -11.76 40.31 13.66
C GLN A 198 -10.85 39.65 12.63
N PHE A 199 -9.61 40.14 12.47
CA PHE A 199 -8.61 39.51 11.62
C PHE A 199 -8.29 38.07 12.05
N PHE A 200 -8.11 37.83 13.35
CA PHE A 200 -7.88 36.48 13.89
C PHE A 200 -9.10 35.56 13.74
N ILE A 201 -10.33 36.09 13.85
CA ILE A 201 -11.55 35.34 13.58
C ILE A 201 -11.58 34.88 12.12
N PHE A 202 -11.32 35.78 11.17
CA PHE A 202 -11.25 35.44 9.76
C PHE A 202 -10.19 34.38 9.46
N LEU A 203 -8.98 34.55 10.01
CA LEU A 203 -7.90 33.56 9.86
C LEU A 203 -8.29 32.20 10.49
N GLY A 204 -8.97 32.22 11.64
CA GLY A 204 -9.47 31.05 12.33
C GLY A 204 -10.52 30.29 11.53
N LEU A 205 -11.44 30.99 10.86
CA LEU A 205 -12.43 30.40 9.96
C LEU A 205 -11.77 29.70 8.77
N VAL A 206 -10.80 30.37 8.13
CA VAL A 206 -10.04 29.79 7.02
C VAL A 206 -9.29 28.54 7.48
N TYR A 207 -8.61 28.61 8.62
CA TYR A 207 -7.92 27.45 9.21
C TYR A 207 -8.88 26.29 9.49
N LEU A 208 -10.00 26.54 10.17
CA LEU A 208 -10.97 25.50 10.52
C LEU A 208 -11.59 24.84 9.29
N PHE A 209 -11.85 25.61 8.22
CA PHE A 209 -12.36 25.07 6.97
C PHE A 209 -11.38 24.05 6.36
N PHE A 210 -10.12 24.44 6.18
CA PHE A 210 -9.09 23.54 5.65
C PHE A 210 -8.80 22.37 6.60
N PHE A 211 -8.81 22.60 7.92
CA PHE A 211 -8.64 21.57 8.93
C PHE A 211 -9.74 20.50 8.86
N ASN A 212 -11.01 20.89 8.66
CA ASN A 212 -12.11 19.93 8.52
C ASN A 212 -12.02 19.14 7.21
N ILE A 213 -11.61 19.76 6.11
CA ILE A 213 -11.38 19.05 4.83
C ILE A 213 -10.23 18.06 5.00
N ALA A 214 -9.09 18.49 5.54
CA ALA A 214 -7.93 17.65 5.75
C ALA A 214 -8.25 16.46 6.67
N ASN A 215 -8.97 16.68 7.78
CA ASN A 215 -9.40 15.57 8.64
C ASN A 215 -10.41 14.64 7.96
N SER A 216 -11.30 15.15 7.12
CA SER A 216 -12.25 14.28 6.40
C SER A 216 -11.55 13.34 5.42
N ILE A 217 -10.46 13.81 4.80
CA ILE A 217 -9.57 13.03 3.93
C ILE A 217 -8.71 12.08 4.76
N CYS A 218 -7.96 12.60 5.73
CA CYS A 218 -6.98 11.81 6.48
C CYS A 218 -7.60 10.81 7.47
N SER A 219 -8.85 11.02 7.89
CA SER A 219 -9.59 10.04 8.71
C SER A 219 -10.06 8.83 7.90
N SER A 220 -9.97 8.84 6.57
CA SER A 220 -10.39 7.71 5.75
C SER A 220 -9.48 6.51 5.99
N LYS A 221 -10.08 5.41 6.46
CA LYS A 221 -9.38 4.13 6.55
C LYS A 221 -9.89 3.20 5.45
N ILE A 222 -9.07 3.06 4.42
CA ILE A 222 -9.40 2.29 3.23
C ILE A 222 -8.95 0.83 3.41
N CYS A 223 -9.64 0.08 4.27
CA CYS A 223 -9.33 -1.33 4.52
C CYS A 223 -10.59 -2.21 4.54
N HIS A 224 -10.80 -2.99 3.46
CA HIS A 224 -11.96 -3.86 3.28
C HIS A 224 -12.08 -4.96 4.34
N SER A 225 -10.97 -5.60 4.75
CA SER A 225 -11.02 -6.71 5.72
C SER A 225 -11.29 -6.25 7.17
N LEU A 226 -11.04 -4.98 7.50
CA LEU A 226 -11.16 -4.45 8.87
C LEU A 226 -12.58 -4.04 9.26
N THR A 227 -13.57 -4.29 8.41
CA THR A 227 -14.97 -3.87 8.60
C THR A 227 -15.64 -4.51 9.80
N HIS A 228 -15.22 -5.73 10.15
CA HIS A 228 -15.65 -6.43 11.34
C HIS A 228 -15.03 -5.88 12.63
N ILE A 229 -13.98 -5.08 12.53
CA ILE A 229 -13.29 -4.49 13.69
C ILE A 229 -13.67 -3.01 13.82
N ARG A 230 -13.93 -2.36 12.68
CA ARG A 230 -14.15 -0.92 12.56
C ARG A 230 -15.26 -0.60 11.59
N LEU A 231 -16.26 0.09 12.10
CA LEU A 231 -17.45 0.44 11.34
C LEU A 231 -17.22 1.66 10.44
N ASP A 232 -16.27 2.53 10.80
CA ASP A 232 -15.91 3.79 10.11
C ASP A 232 -15.00 3.60 8.88
N SER A 233 -14.54 2.37 8.61
CA SER A 233 -13.79 2.05 7.40
C SER A 233 -14.63 2.31 6.14
N LYS A 234 -14.05 3.02 5.17
CA LYS A 234 -14.73 3.52 3.95
C LYS A 234 -13.83 3.41 2.72
N ALA A 235 -14.43 3.35 1.54
CA ALA A 235 -13.73 3.22 0.26
C ALA A 235 -13.07 4.53 -0.18
N HIS A 236 -13.68 5.69 0.14
CA HIS A 236 -13.21 7.03 -0.19
C HIS A 236 -13.82 8.10 0.72
N SER A 237 -13.24 9.31 0.72
CA SER A 237 -13.62 10.41 1.62
C SER A 237 -14.65 11.40 1.07
N LYS A 238 -15.00 11.34 -0.23
CA LYS A 238 -15.84 12.34 -0.93
C LYS A 238 -17.07 12.84 -0.16
N ILE A 239 -17.91 11.93 0.35
CA ILE A 239 -19.14 12.30 1.06
C ILE A 239 -18.85 13.06 2.36
N ASP A 240 -17.75 12.72 3.03
CA ASP A 240 -17.33 13.42 4.25
C ASP A 240 -16.71 14.80 3.91
N ILE A 241 -16.04 14.94 2.76
CA ILE A 241 -15.62 16.26 2.24
C ILE A 241 -16.86 17.14 1.99
N TYR A 242 -17.88 16.61 1.31
CA TYR A 242 -19.12 17.37 1.11
C TYR A 242 -19.84 17.67 2.43
N SER A 243 -19.79 16.75 3.39
CA SER A 243 -20.30 16.99 4.75
C SER A 243 -19.54 18.11 5.45
N ALA A 244 -18.21 18.18 5.32
CA ALA A 244 -17.37 19.23 5.89
C ALA A 244 -17.64 20.60 5.24
N ILE A 245 -17.85 20.62 3.92
CA ILE A 245 -18.30 21.81 3.19
C ILE A 245 -19.65 22.27 3.71
N LEU A 246 -20.62 21.36 3.87
CA LEU A 246 -21.94 21.69 4.44
C LEU A 246 -21.83 22.25 5.86
N ILE A 247 -20.98 21.67 6.72
CA ILE A 247 -20.74 22.16 8.09
C ILE A 247 -20.25 23.62 8.11
N PHE A 248 -19.48 24.04 7.10
CA PHE A 248 -19.03 25.43 6.97
C PHE A 248 -20.13 26.35 6.41
N PHE A 249 -20.81 25.92 5.34
CA PHE A 249 -21.79 26.76 4.64
C PHE A 249 -23.12 26.90 5.38
N VAL A 250 -23.54 25.93 6.20
CA VAL A 250 -24.82 26.02 6.92
C VAL A 250 -24.84 27.21 7.90
N PRO A 251 -23.87 27.36 8.82
CA PRO A 251 -23.80 28.55 9.66
C PRO A 251 -23.66 29.84 8.83
N LEU A 252 -22.80 29.85 7.81
CA LEU A 252 -22.62 31.04 6.96
C LEU A 252 -23.92 31.50 6.30
N LEU A 253 -24.67 30.58 5.69
CA LEU A 253 -25.95 30.87 5.03
C LEU A 253 -27.03 31.23 6.05
N PHE A 254 -27.06 30.56 7.21
CA PHE A 254 -27.99 30.89 8.27
C PHE A 254 -27.77 32.32 8.77
N GLU A 255 -26.52 32.72 9.03
CA GLU A 255 -26.22 34.07 9.49
C GLU A 255 -26.49 35.14 8.42
N ALA A 256 -26.23 34.83 7.15
CA ALA A 256 -26.45 35.76 6.04
C ALA A 256 -27.92 35.91 5.64
N LEU A 257 -28.73 34.85 5.73
CA LEU A 257 -30.09 34.81 5.15
C LEU A 257 -31.18 34.48 6.16
N GLY A 258 -30.85 33.97 7.34
CA GLY A 258 -31.81 33.40 8.28
C GLY A 258 -32.85 34.40 8.76
N SER A 259 -32.45 35.64 9.06
CA SER A 259 -33.35 36.67 9.60
C SER A 259 -34.42 37.14 8.60
N GLU A 260 -34.03 37.33 7.34
CA GLU A 260 -34.92 37.93 6.31
C GLU A 260 -35.56 36.88 5.38
N TYR A 261 -34.85 35.78 5.12
CA TYR A 261 -35.20 34.80 4.08
C TYR A 261 -35.14 33.35 4.61
N ILE A 262 -35.69 33.09 5.79
CA ILE A 262 -35.64 31.77 6.44
C ILE A 262 -36.17 30.62 5.56
N ILE A 263 -37.24 30.85 4.79
CA ILE A 263 -37.83 29.85 3.89
C ILE A 263 -36.85 29.49 2.77
N PHE A 264 -36.14 30.49 2.23
CA PHE A 264 -35.14 30.27 1.21
C PHE A 264 -33.95 29.47 1.77
N PHE A 265 -33.47 29.83 2.96
CA PHE A 265 -32.43 29.06 3.66
C PHE A 265 -32.85 27.59 3.89
N GLN A 266 -34.07 27.36 4.41
CA GLN A 266 -34.62 26.01 4.61
C GLN A 266 -34.71 25.23 3.29
N THR A 267 -35.08 25.89 2.20
CA THR A 267 -35.17 25.27 0.86
C THR A 267 -33.79 24.85 0.35
N VAL A 268 -32.79 25.72 0.48
CA VAL A 268 -31.40 25.41 0.10
C VAL A 268 -30.87 24.23 0.92
N LEU A 269 -31.09 24.24 2.24
CA LEU A 269 -30.65 23.17 3.13
C LEU A 269 -31.37 21.84 2.84
N MET A 270 -32.66 21.88 2.51
CA MET A 270 -33.44 20.72 2.07
C MET A 270 -32.83 20.09 0.83
N ILE A 271 -32.53 20.90 -0.20
CA ILE A 271 -31.98 20.45 -1.49
C ILE A 271 -30.58 19.86 -1.30
N ILE A 272 -29.68 20.58 -0.64
CA ILE A 272 -28.29 20.13 -0.44
C ILE A 272 -28.27 18.82 0.37
N SER A 273 -29.03 18.74 1.46
CA SER A 273 -29.11 17.53 2.28
C SER A 273 -29.75 16.37 1.51
N GLY A 274 -30.76 16.65 0.68
CA GLY A 274 -31.37 15.65 -0.21
C GLY A 274 -30.40 15.10 -1.25
N ILE A 275 -29.55 15.95 -1.84
CA ILE A 275 -28.47 15.54 -2.75
C ILE A 275 -27.49 14.61 -2.01
N LEU A 276 -27.10 14.94 -0.77
CA LEU A 276 -26.22 14.08 0.03
C LEU A 276 -26.84 12.73 0.39
N VAL A 277 -28.15 12.67 0.66
CA VAL A 277 -28.87 11.41 0.84
C VAL A 277 -28.77 10.56 -0.43
N MET A 278 -29.02 11.16 -1.60
CA MET A 278 -28.97 10.44 -2.87
C MET A 278 -27.56 9.92 -3.18
N LEU A 279 -26.53 10.77 -2.99
CA LEU A 279 -25.12 10.39 -3.14
C LEU A 279 -24.72 9.27 -2.18
N THR A 280 -25.12 9.34 -0.92
CA THR A 280 -24.80 8.30 0.08
C THR A 280 -25.43 6.96 -0.25
N ILE A 281 -26.68 6.96 -0.75
CA ILE A 281 -27.37 5.74 -1.18
C ILE A 281 -26.77 5.15 -2.46
N SER A 282 -26.31 6.00 -3.39
CA SER A 282 -25.75 5.55 -4.67
C SER A 282 -24.31 5.06 -4.55
N GLU A 283 -23.47 5.75 -3.78
CA GLU A 283 -22.04 5.42 -3.66
C GLU A 283 -21.74 4.43 -2.53
N LEU A 284 -22.56 4.42 -1.47
CA LEU A 284 -22.35 3.57 -0.28
C LEU A 284 -20.89 3.61 0.21
N PRO A 285 -20.38 4.78 0.67
CA PRO A 285 -18.95 5.00 0.89
C PRO A 285 -18.38 4.11 1.99
N TYR A 286 -19.18 3.77 3.00
CA TYR A 286 -18.75 2.90 4.09
C TYR A 286 -18.90 1.44 3.68
N PHE A 287 -18.00 0.59 4.17
CA PHE A 287 -18.15 -0.85 3.95
C PHE A 287 -19.23 -1.45 4.86
N SER A 288 -19.49 -0.83 6.02
CA SER A 288 -20.52 -1.26 6.96
C SER A 288 -21.89 -0.71 6.60
N VAL A 289 -22.88 -1.61 6.44
CA VAL A 289 -24.28 -1.25 6.20
C VAL A 289 -24.83 -0.34 7.32
N PHE A 290 -24.40 -0.54 8.56
CA PHE A 290 -24.81 0.29 9.69
C PHE A 290 -24.38 1.74 9.51
N MET A 291 -23.12 1.98 9.11
CA MET A 291 -22.62 3.34 8.91
C MET A 291 -23.23 4.01 7.69
N ASN A 292 -23.43 3.29 6.58
CA ASN A 292 -24.17 3.84 5.44
C ASN A 292 -25.60 4.24 5.84
N SER A 293 -26.28 3.41 6.63
CA SER A 293 -27.64 3.71 7.12
C SER A 293 -27.63 4.97 7.98
N LEU A 294 -26.70 5.06 8.93
CA LEU A 294 -26.59 6.17 9.87
C LEU A 294 -26.19 7.48 9.19
N ALA A 295 -25.25 7.43 8.24
CA ALA A 295 -24.88 8.56 7.39
C ALA A 295 -26.02 9.02 6.47
N THR A 296 -26.87 8.09 6.01
CA THR A 296 -28.06 8.44 5.21
C THR A 296 -29.13 9.11 6.08
N ILE A 297 -29.41 8.53 7.26
CA ILE A 297 -30.46 9.01 8.18
C ILE A 297 -30.16 10.44 8.66
N LYS A 298 -28.89 10.77 8.95
CA LYS A 298 -28.56 12.11 9.46
C LYS A 298 -28.93 13.21 8.44
N PHE A 299 -28.61 13.02 7.15
CA PHE A 299 -28.93 13.99 6.10
C PHE A 299 -30.41 13.95 5.71
N LEU A 300 -31.01 12.76 5.72
CA LEU A 300 -32.44 12.59 5.48
C LEU A 300 -33.27 13.31 6.55
N GLY A 301 -32.88 13.18 7.81
CA GLY A 301 -33.52 13.88 8.92
C GLY A 301 -33.51 15.39 8.70
N VAL A 302 -32.35 15.96 8.35
CA VAL A 302 -32.24 17.41 8.06
C VAL A 302 -33.14 17.78 6.87
N SER A 303 -33.05 17.06 5.75
CA SER A 303 -33.83 17.35 4.54
C SER A 303 -35.34 17.29 4.79
N LEU A 304 -35.82 16.24 5.46
CA LEU A 304 -37.23 16.09 5.80
C LEU A 304 -37.68 17.16 6.80
N LEU A 305 -36.88 17.45 7.82
CA LEU A 305 -37.24 18.46 8.80
C LEU A 305 -37.32 19.85 8.15
N SER A 306 -36.40 20.20 7.25
CA SER A 306 -36.49 21.43 6.44
C SER A 306 -37.79 21.49 5.63
N ALA A 307 -38.18 20.38 4.97
CA ALA A 307 -39.43 20.31 4.22
C ALA A 307 -40.66 20.48 5.13
N LEU A 308 -40.63 19.91 6.34
CA LEU A 308 -41.71 20.07 7.33
C LEU A 308 -41.85 21.51 7.81
N PHE A 309 -40.75 22.23 8.04
CA PHE A 309 -40.80 23.65 8.40
C PHE A 309 -41.40 24.51 7.28
N ILE A 310 -41.03 24.25 6.02
CA ILE A 310 -41.62 24.93 4.85
C ILE A 310 -43.12 24.62 4.78
N PHE A 311 -43.50 23.35 4.95
CA PHE A 311 -44.90 22.92 4.89
C PHE A 311 -45.75 23.51 6.03
N ALA A 312 -45.23 23.53 7.26
CA ALA A 312 -45.89 24.12 8.42
C ALA A 312 -46.10 25.62 8.26
N LYS A 313 -45.17 26.30 7.57
CA LYS A 313 -45.31 27.72 7.23
C LYS A 313 -46.40 27.97 6.17
N ILE A 314 -46.61 27.04 5.23
CA ILE A 314 -47.67 27.13 4.21
C ILE A 314 -49.05 26.88 4.83
N ILE A 315 -49.17 25.88 5.72
CA ILE A 315 -50.41 25.59 6.45
C ILE A 315 -50.68 26.64 7.54
N ASP A 316 -49.62 27.31 7.99
CA ASP A 316 -49.62 28.23 9.12
C ASP A 316 -50.08 27.52 10.41
N THR A 317 -49.40 26.44 10.81
CA THR A 317 -49.67 25.76 12.10
C THR A 317 -48.45 25.00 12.61
N SER A 318 -48.03 25.24 13.85
CA SER A 318 -46.82 24.63 14.44
C SER A 318 -46.98 23.15 14.83
N ILE A 319 -48.20 22.70 15.18
CA ILE A 319 -48.54 21.32 15.57
C ILE A 319 -48.20 20.30 14.48
N VAL A 320 -48.31 20.72 13.21
CA VAL A 320 -48.03 19.89 12.02
C VAL A 320 -46.59 19.38 12.02
N ILE A 321 -45.64 20.20 12.51
CA ILE A 321 -44.22 19.83 12.59
C ILE A 321 -44.05 18.62 13.51
N TRP A 322 -44.69 18.64 14.67
CA TRP A 322 -44.59 17.58 15.67
C TRP A 322 -45.22 16.28 15.19
N LEU A 323 -46.45 16.37 14.69
CA LEU A 323 -47.18 15.22 14.21
C LEU A 323 -46.38 14.49 13.13
N PHE A 324 -45.80 15.22 12.18
CA PHE A 324 -44.99 14.62 11.12
C PHE A 324 -43.57 14.23 11.55
N MET A 325 -42.97 14.92 12.51
CA MET A 325 -41.67 14.53 13.05
C MET A 325 -41.73 13.14 13.71
N PHE A 326 -42.79 12.85 14.47
CA PHE A 326 -42.93 11.55 15.15
C PHE A 326 -43.53 10.45 14.27
N THR A 327 -44.28 10.78 13.22
CA THR A 327 -44.93 9.78 12.35
C THR A 327 -44.17 9.56 11.04
N ILE A 328 -43.93 10.62 10.26
CA ILE A 328 -43.38 10.54 8.91
C ILE A 328 -41.88 10.25 8.92
N ILE A 329 -41.09 10.98 9.72
CA ILE A 329 -39.62 10.84 9.70
C ILE A 329 -39.19 9.39 10.03
N PRO A 330 -39.71 8.72 11.08
CA PRO A 330 -39.36 7.34 11.37
C PRO A 330 -39.77 6.36 10.27
N CYS A 331 -40.93 6.57 9.63
CA CYS A 331 -41.40 5.74 8.53
C CYS A 331 -40.47 5.85 7.30
N ILE A 332 -40.12 7.06 6.88
CA ILE A 332 -39.21 7.28 5.74
C ILE A 332 -37.79 6.81 6.09
N ALA A 333 -37.33 7.01 7.32
CA ALA A 333 -36.06 6.46 7.78
C ALA A 333 -36.04 4.92 7.70
N GLY A 334 -37.11 4.24 8.11
CA GLY A 334 -37.23 2.78 7.98
C GLY A 334 -37.15 2.30 6.51
N LEU A 335 -37.84 2.99 5.61
CA LEU A 335 -37.82 2.68 4.16
C LEU A 335 -36.44 2.91 3.54
N THR A 336 -35.76 4.00 3.90
CA THR A 336 -34.42 4.30 3.40
C THR A 336 -33.37 3.32 3.92
N ILE A 337 -33.43 2.91 5.19
CA ILE A 337 -32.59 1.83 5.73
C ILE A 337 -32.79 0.54 4.93
N ARG A 338 -34.05 0.19 4.63
CA ARG A 338 -34.36 -0.99 3.80
C ARG A 338 -33.76 -0.85 2.40
N LYS A 339 -33.86 0.33 1.78
CA LYS A 339 -33.25 0.62 0.47
C LYS A 339 -31.73 0.48 0.50
N VAL A 340 -31.05 1.00 1.53
CA VAL A 340 -29.59 0.85 1.73
C VAL A 340 -29.20 -0.63 1.84
N LYS A 341 -29.95 -1.43 2.61
CA LYS A 341 -29.73 -2.88 2.73
C LYS A 341 -29.89 -3.61 1.40
N ILE A 342 -30.97 -3.32 0.66
CA ILE A 342 -31.23 -3.93 -0.65
C ILE A 342 -30.14 -3.54 -1.64
N SER A 343 -29.77 -2.25 -1.68
CA SER A 343 -28.68 -1.75 -2.52
C SER A 343 -27.41 -2.54 -2.23
N ASN A 344 -27.05 -2.70 -0.95
CA ASN A 344 -25.87 -3.46 -0.54
C ASN A 344 -25.92 -4.95 -0.89
N GLN A 345 -27.11 -5.57 -0.93
CA GLN A 345 -27.27 -6.99 -1.30
C GLN A 345 -27.18 -7.23 -2.81
N ARG A 346 -27.65 -6.29 -3.64
CA ARG A 346 -27.56 -6.41 -5.11
C ARG A 346 -26.12 -6.43 -5.62
N ILE A 347 -25.18 -5.96 -4.80
CA ILE A 347 -23.74 -5.96 -5.08
C ILE A 347 -23.13 -7.36 -5.07
N ILE A 348 -23.82 -8.35 -4.48
CA ILE A 348 -23.33 -9.74 -4.36
C ILE A 348 -23.54 -10.49 -5.67
N SER A 349 -23.10 -9.92 -6.79
CA SER A 349 -23.10 -10.57 -8.10
C SER A 349 -21.68 -10.96 -8.51
N LYS A 350 -21.56 -11.96 -9.40
CA LYS A 350 -20.30 -12.54 -9.85
C LYS A 350 -19.29 -11.46 -10.28
N ILE A 351 -17.99 -11.70 -10.08
CA ILE A 351 -16.91 -10.83 -10.58
C ILE A 351 -17.23 -10.44 -12.04
N PRO A 352 -17.30 -9.13 -12.36
CA PRO A 352 -17.64 -8.68 -13.71
C PRO A 352 -16.66 -9.27 -14.71
N ARG A 353 -17.18 -9.97 -15.74
CA ARG A 353 -16.31 -10.53 -16.79
C ARG A 353 -15.90 -9.48 -17.82
N ASP A 354 -16.75 -8.48 -18.05
CA ASP A 354 -16.56 -7.46 -19.07
C ASP A 354 -16.16 -6.11 -18.48
N LEU A 355 -14.93 -5.67 -18.80
CA LEU A 355 -14.40 -4.37 -18.36
C LEU A 355 -15.20 -3.18 -18.91
N GLN A 356 -15.79 -3.32 -20.10
CA GLN A 356 -16.57 -2.26 -20.77
C GLN A 356 -17.80 -1.84 -19.95
N SER A 357 -18.27 -2.69 -19.02
CA SER A 357 -19.38 -2.36 -18.12
C SER A 357 -18.97 -1.44 -16.96
N ILE A 358 -17.67 -1.26 -16.73
CA ILE A 358 -17.13 -0.50 -15.60
C ILE A 358 -17.05 0.98 -15.96
N LYS A 359 -17.95 1.78 -15.38
CA LYS A 359 -18.01 3.23 -15.64
C LYS A 359 -16.90 4.01 -14.95
N ASN A 360 -16.53 3.61 -13.73
CA ASN A 360 -15.52 4.28 -12.92
C ASN A 360 -14.94 3.34 -11.84
N ALA A 361 -13.85 3.75 -11.22
CA ALA A 361 -13.16 2.96 -10.18
C ALA A 361 -14.04 2.72 -8.93
N TYR A 362 -14.95 3.64 -8.61
CA TYR A 362 -15.85 3.49 -7.45
C TYR A 362 -16.88 2.40 -7.67
N TYR A 363 -17.44 2.31 -8.89
CA TYR A 363 -18.35 1.24 -9.29
C TYR A 363 -17.63 -0.11 -9.33
N LEU A 364 -16.37 -0.12 -9.76
CA LEU A 364 -15.51 -1.31 -9.67
C LEU A 364 -15.33 -1.78 -8.23
N GLU A 365 -14.92 -0.89 -7.33
CA GLU A 365 -14.76 -1.20 -5.90
C GLU A 365 -16.04 -1.75 -5.32
N HIS A 366 -17.17 -1.12 -5.66
CA HIS A 366 -18.48 -1.55 -5.22
C HIS A 366 -18.70 -3.03 -5.54
N ASN A 367 -18.55 -3.41 -6.81
CA ASN A 367 -18.75 -4.79 -7.27
C ASN A 367 -17.75 -5.79 -6.69
N LEU A 368 -16.53 -5.35 -6.38
CA LEU A 368 -15.49 -6.20 -5.79
C LEU A 368 -15.55 -6.28 -4.26
N ARG A 369 -16.30 -5.40 -3.60
CA ARG A 369 -16.28 -5.23 -2.14
C ARG A 369 -16.54 -6.52 -1.37
N SER A 370 -17.52 -7.32 -1.80
CA SER A 370 -17.87 -8.60 -1.16
C SER A 370 -16.71 -9.60 -1.22
N TYR A 371 -15.98 -9.63 -2.34
CA TYR A 371 -14.82 -10.48 -2.58
C TYR A 371 -13.61 -10.01 -1.78
N LEU A 372 -13.33 -8.70 -1.75
CA LEU A 372 -12.26 -8.09 -0.96
C LEU A 372 -12.46 -8.24 0.55
N CYS A 373 -13.71 -8.40 1.00
CA CYS A 373 -14.05 -8.68 2.41
C CYS A 373 -14.18 -10.19 2.72
N SER A 374 -14.09 -11.07 1.71
CA SER A 374 -14.40 -12.49 1.89
C SER A 374 -13.31 -13.22 2.69
N LYS A 375 -13.72 -14.23 3.47
CA LYS A 375 -12.79 -15.11 4.20
C LYS A 375 -12.26 -16.28 3.37
N ASN A 376 -12.87 -16.55 2.21
CA ASN A 376 -12.42 -17.60 1.29
C ASN A 376 -11.26 -17.07 0.45
N ILE A 377 -10.08 -17.02 1.06
CA ILE A 377 -8.88 -16.41 0.48
C ILE A 377 -8.35 -17.24 -0.70
N GLU A 378 -8.27 -18.56 -0.54
CA GLU A 378 -7.61 -19.45 -1.52
C GLU A 378 -8.32 -19.48 -2.88
N GLU A 379 -9.66 -19.60 -2.90
CA GLU A 379 -10.45 -19.63 -4.15
C GLU A 379 -10.45 -18.28 -4.88
N ASN A 380 -10.37 -17.17 -4.14
CA ASN A 380 -10.58 -15.83 -4.69
C ASN A 380 -9.29 -15.05 -4.95
N LYS A 381 -8.13 -15.47 -4.40
CA LYS A 381 -6.85 -14.74 -4.50
C LYS A 381 -6.48 -14.43 -5.95
N ASN A 382 -6.31 -15.46 -6.78
CA ASN A 382 -5.81 -15.29 -8.15
C ASN A 382 -6.81 -14.56 -9.07
N PRO A 383 -8.12 -14.90 -9.07
CA PRO A 383 -9.10 -14.18 -9.88
C PRO A 383 -9.18 -12.68 -9.58
N ILE A 384 -9.15 -12.30 -8.30
CA ILE A 384 -9.22 -10.88 -7.89
C ILE A 384 -7.97 -10.12 -8.33
N LEU A 385 -6.78 -10.65 -8.02
CA LEU A 385 -5.51 -9.98 -8.36
C LEU A 385 -5.34 -9.86 -9.88
N TYR A 386 -5.72 -10.90 -10.63
CA TYR A 386 -5.71 -10.87 -12.08
C TYR A 386 -6.67 -9.80 -12.62
N PHE A 387 -7.89 -9.74 -12.09
CA PHE A 387 -8.89 -8.77 -12.51
C PHE A 387 -8.50 -7.32 -12.18
N LEU A 388 -7.99 -7.06 -10.98
CA LEU A 388 -7.44 -5.75 -10.60
C LEU A 388 -6.24 -5.35 -11.47
N GLY A 389 -5.36 -6.31 -11.77
CA GLY A 389 -4.27 -6.13 -12.73
C GLY A 389 -4.78 -5.71 -14.11
N ARG A 390 -5.84 -6.35 -14.61
CA ARG A 390 -6.46 -6.01 -15.90
C ARG A 390 -7.10 -4.63 -15.90
N CYS A 391 -7.78 -4.25 -14.82
CA CYS A 391 -8.40 -2.94 -14.65
C CYS A 391 -7.38 -1.80 -14.71
N PHE A 392 -6.15 -2.04 -14.26
CA PHE A 392 -5.10 -1.02 -14.31
C PHE A 392 -4.65 -0.70 -15.74
N ASN A 393 -4.84 -1.58 -16.72
CA ASN A 393 -4.54 -1.25 -18.13
C ASN A 393 -5.63 -0.46 -18.83
N ASP A 394 -6.82 -0.32 -18.22
CA ASP A 394 -7.89 0.47 -18.80
C ASP A 394 -7.58 1.97 -18.64
N THR A 395 -7.59 2.71 -19.75
CA THR A 395 -7.26 4.14 -19.78
C THR A 395 -8.17 4.97 -18.87
N ASN A 396 -9.42 4.52 -18.63
CA ASN A 396 -10.36 5.22 -17.77
C ASN A 396 -10.08 5.01 -16.28
N LEU A 397 -9.43 3.90 -15.92
CA LEU A 397 -9.24 3.47 -14.53
C LEU A 397 -7.80 3.69 -14.05
N TYR A 398 -6.82 3.63 -14.95
CA TYR A 398 -5.38 3.79 -14.69
C TYR A 398 -5.06 5.08 -13.91
N SER A 399 -5.80 6.15 -14.19
CA SER A 399 -5.60 7.44 -13.54
C SER A 399 -5.91 7.42 -12.03
N ASN A 400 -6.76 6.51 -11.54
CA ASN A 400 -7.22 6.53 -10.16
C ASN A 400 -6.29 5.76 -9.21
N LYS A 401 -5.52 6.51 -8.43
CA LYS A 401 -4.58 5.98 -7.43
C LYS A 401 -5.23 5.08 -6.37
N LEU A 402 -6.51 5.29 -6.04
CA LEU A 402 -7.22 4.47 -5.06
C LEU A 402 -7.33 3.00 -5.47
N LEU A 403 -7.32 2.69 -6.77
CA LEU A 403 -7.34 1.31 -7.26
C LEU A 403 -6.11 0.53 -6.81
N ALA A 404 -4.92 1.13 -6.97
CA ALA A 404 -3.68 0.54 -6.50
C ALA A 404 -3.67 0.40 -4.96
N ILE A 405 -4.20 1.39 -4.24
CA ILE A 405 -4.31 1.36 -2.78
C ILE A 405 -5.22 0.22 -2.31
N TRP A 406 -6.36 -0.02 -2.97
CA TRP A 406 -7.24 -1.14 -2.65
C TRP A 406 -6.54 -2.49 -2.87
N GLU A 407 -5.82 -2.66 -3.99
CA GLU A 407 -5.03 -3.86 -4.28
C GLU A 407 -3.94 -4.09 -3.22
N VAL A 408 -3.22 -3.04 -2.82
CA VAL A 408 -2.18 -3.10 -1.78
C VAL A 408 -2.78 -3.46 -0.42
N ASN A 409 -3.86 -2.81 0.00
CA ASN A 409 -4.50 -3.10 1.28
C ASN A 409 -5.12 -4.50 1.32
N TYR A 410 -5.59 -5.02 0.18
CA TYR A 410 -5.99 -6.42 0.05
C TYR A 410 -4.80 -7.36 0.30
N CYS A 411 -3.65 -7.10 -0.30
CA CYS A 411 -2.43 -7.89 -0.08
C CYS A 411 -1.98 -7.85 1.40
N ILE A 412 -1.97 -6.67 2.03
CA ILE A 412 -1.54 -6.50 3.42
C ILE A 412 -2.51 -7.16 4.40
N PHE A 413 -3.79 -6.77 4.36
CA PHE A 413 -4.73 -7.09 5.45
C PHE A 413 -5.62 -8.30 5.18
N THR A 414 -5.61 -8.86 3.96
CA THR A 414 -6.40 -10.05 3.61
C THR A 414 -5.48 -11.22 3.28
N LEU A 415 -4.46 -11.01 2.44
CA LEU A 415 -3.51 -12.06 2.07
C LEU A 415 -2.34 -12.21 3.06
N ASN A 416 -2.06 -11.19 3.89
CA ASN A 416 -0.86 -11.08 4.72
C ASN A 416 0.45 -11.21 3.92
N ASP A 417 0.44 -10.82 2.64
CA ASP A 417 1.60 -10.85 1.75
C ASP A 417 2.14 -9.43 1.53
N TYR A 418 3.07 -9.05 2.40
CA TYR A 418 3.71 -7.73 2.36
C TYR A 418 4.69 -7.59 1.18
N GLY A 419 5.27 -8.68 0.70
CA GLY A 419 6.17 -8.65 -0.47
C GLY A 419 5.39 -8.31 -1.73
N LEU A 420 4.23 -8.95 -1.92
CA LEU A 420 3.33 -8.63 -3.02
C LEU A 420 2.77 -7.22 -2.89
N ALA A 421 2.43 -6.79 -1.67
CA ALA A 421 2.01 -5.41 -1.41
C ALA A 421 3.08 -4.38 -1.83
N LYS A 422 4.37 -4.62 -1.51
CA LYS A 422 5.50 -3.77 -1.95
C LYS A 422 5.54 -3.65 -3.47
N ILE A 423 5.37 -4.78 -4.16
CA ILE A 423 5.32 -4.80 -5.60
C ILE A 423 4.13 -3.93 -6.01
N LYS A 424 2.88 -4.31 -5.74
CA LYS A 424 1.67 -3.62 -6.23
C LYS A 424 1.62 -2.11 -5.95
N LEU A 425 2.27 -1.63 -4.89
CA LEU A 425 2.41 -0.21 -4.57
C LEU A 425 3.05 0.61 -5.68
N TRP A 426 3.90 0.00 -6.52
CA TRP A 426 4.50 0.62 -7.70
C TRP A 426 3.47 1.31 -8.61
N LYS A 427 2.29 0.71 -8.73
CA LYS A 427 1.19 1.20 -9.57
C LYS A 427 0.73 2.59 -9.13
N ALA A 428 0.71 2.85 -7.81
CA ALA A 428 0.28 4.13 -7.26
C ALA A 428 1.19 5.31 -7.68
N LYS A 429 2.49 5.05 -7.93
CA LYS A 429 3.47 6.06 -8.33
C LYS A 429 3.16 6.69 -9.69
N TYR A 430 2.54 5.94 -10.59
CA TYR A 430 2.25 6.37 -11.96
C TYR A 430 0.80 6.86 -12.16
N SER A 431 -0.05 6.74 -11.14
CA SER A 431 -1.42 7.26 -11.15
C SER A 431 -1.46 8.77 -10.86
N SER A 432 -2.59 9.41 -11.17
CA SER A 432 -2.78 10.84 -10.93
C SER A 432 -2.68 11.21 -9.44
N HIS A 433 -2.12 12.39 -9.16
CA HIS A 433 -2.00 12.91 -7.80
C HIS A 433 -3.34 13.41 -7.27
N SER A 434 -3.66 13.00 -6.05
CA SER A 434 -4.79 13.50 -5.28
C SER A 434 -4.41 13.45 -3.80
N LEU A 435 -4.83 14.44 -3.01
CA LEU A 435 -4.43 14.49 -1.60
C LEU A 435 -4.83 13.22 -0.83
N GLU A 436 -6.03 12.68 -1.10
CA GLU A 436 -6.47 11.40 -0.53
C GLU A 436 -5.59 10.24 -1.01
N GLY A 437 -5.35 10.11 -2.32
CA GLY A 437 -4.50 9.05 -2.85
C GLY A 437 -3.06 9.12 -2.35
N ASP A 438 -2.46 10.30 -2.30
CA ASP A 438 -1.08 10.52 -1.86
C ASP A 438 -0.93 10.22 -0.36
N PHE A 439 -1.91 10.61 0.48
CA PHE A 439 -1.91 10.29 1.91
C PHE A 439 -2.08 8.78 2.15
N GLN A 440 -2.93 8.11 1.38
CA GLN A 440 -3.15 6.67 1.51
C GLN A 440 -1.97 5.86 0.98
N GLU A 441 -1.33 6.31 -0.11
CA GLU A 441 -0.04 5.78 -0.59
C GLU A 441 1.02 5.89 0.52
N TYR A 442 1.12 7.05 1.18
CA TYR A 442 2.03 7.26 2.32
C TYR A 442 1.77 6.27 3.46
N ILE A 443 0.51 6.05 3.85
CA ILE A 443 0.16 5.05 4.86
C ILE A 443 0.60 3.64 4.41
N CYS A 444 0.35 3.28 3.15
CA CYS A 444 0.73 1.98 2.62
C CYS A 444 2.25 1.78 2.64
N ILE A 445 3.04 2.76 2.19
CA ILE A 445 4.51 2.74 2.25
C ILE A 445 4.97 2.41 3.68
N LYS A 446 4.42 3.12 4.66
CA LYS A 446 4.79 2.93 6.06
C LYS A 446 4.42 1.54 6.59
N ASN A 447 3.19 1.08 6.39
CA ASN A 447 2.74 -0.24 6.85
C ASN A 447 3.57 -1.39 6.25
N VAL A 448 4.05 -1.20 5.03
CA VAL A 448 4.80 -2.20 4.28
C VAL A 448 6.31 -2.15 4.59
N SER A 449 6.84 -0.99 4.96
CA SER A 449 8.24 -0.82 5.37
C SER A 449 8.60 -1.55 6.67
N GLU A 450 7.62 -1.82 7.53
CA GLU A 450 7.81 -2.50 8.82
C GLU A 450 8.01 -4.02 8.69
N PHE A 451 7.90 -4.60 7.49
CA PHE A 451 7.99 -6.04 7.27
C PHE A 451 9.30 -6.47 6.56
N GLU A 452 10.00 -7.43 7.19
CA GLU A 452 11.31 -7.97 6.77
C GLU A 452 11.25 -9.48 6.38
N GLY A 453 10.06 -10.06 6.17
CA GLY A 453 9.91 -11.52 6.21
C GLY A 453 10.49 -12.36 5.06
N HIS A 454 10.63 -11.81 3.83
CA HIS A 454 11.14 -12.60 2.69
C HIS A 454 12.67 -12.51 2.55
N GLU A 455 13.33 -13.63 2.23
CA GLU A 455 14.79 -13.70 2.03
C GLU A 455 15.28 -12.71 0.97
N SER A 456 14.56 -12.54 -0.15
CA SER A 456 14.93 -11.57 -1.20
C SER A 456 14.90 -10.12 -0.70
N ILE A 457 13.93 -9.78 0.17
CA ILE A 457 13.85 -8.45 0.80
C ILE A 457 14.98 -8.27 1.81
N GLN A 458 15.26 -9.30 2.62
CA GLN A 458 16.38 -9.30 3.57
C GLN A 458 17.71 -9.11 2.86
N PHE A 459 17.93 -9.85 1.77
CA PHE A 459 19.10 -9.73 0.93
C PHE A 459 19.25 -8.33 0.36
N MET A 460 18.18 -7.72 -0.13
CA MET A 460 18.26 -6.35 -0.63
C MET A 460 18.55 -5.31 0.47
N ASN A 461 17.93 -5.46 1.63
CA ASN A 461 18.24 -4.61 2.79
C ASN A 461 19.71 -4.76 3.19
N TYR A 462 20.23 -5.99 3.19
CA TYR A 462 21.65 -6.28 3.38
C TYR A 462 22.51 -5.59 2.31
N PHE A 463 22.17 -5.76 1.04
CA PHE A 463 22.91 -5.21 -0.10
C PHE A 463 22.98 -3.67 -0.05
N GLN A 464 21.90 -3.01 0.36
CA GLN A 464 21.91 -1.57 0.58
C GLN A 464 22.81 -1.18 1.76
N GLN A 465 22.66 -1.82 2.92
CA GLN A 465 23.43 -1.48 4.12
C GLN A 465 24.93 -1.74 3.96
N ILE A 466 25.32 -2.83 3.29
CA ILE A 466 26.73 -3.12 3.03
C ILE A 466 27.32 -2.12 2.03
N GLY A 467 26.54 -1.66 1.05
CA GLY A 467 26.93 -0.59 0.14
C GLY A 467 27.18 0.74 0.86
N GLU A 468 26.28 1.13 1.77
CA GLU A 468 26.44 2.32 2.61
C GLU A 468 27.69 2.22 3.49
N ASN A 469 27.89 1.09 4.19
CA ASN A 469 29.06 0.87 5.04
C ASN A 469 30.38 0.90 4.25
N ARG A 470 30.42 0.31 3.05
CA ARG A 470 31.61 0.35 2.17
C ARG A 470 31.94 1.78 1.74
N MET A 471 30.92 2.59 1.44
CA MET A 471 31.12 3.99 1.08
C MET A 471 31.68 4.80 2.25
N GLU A 472 31.16 4.59 3.46
CA GLU A 472 31.70 5.21 4.67
C GLU A 472 33.15 4.78 4.95
N ASP A 473 33.47 3.50 4.76
CA ASP A 473 34.82 2.95 4.91
C ASP A 473 35.80 3.54 3.88
N ALA A 474 35.38 3.68 2.62
CA ALA A 474 36.16 4.37 1.59
C ALA A 474 36.41 5.85 1.96
N ILE A 475 35.41 6.55 2.49
CA ILE A 475 35.55 7.94 2.98
C ILE A 475 36.52 7.99 4.17
N LEU A 476 36.46 7.03 5.09
CA LEU A 476 37.40 6.91 6.20
C LEU A 476 38.84 6.73 5.67
N CYS A 477 39.04 5.86 4.69
CA CYS A 477 40.36 5.65 4.07
C CYS A 477 40.92 6.94 3.47
N VAL A 478 40.10 7.74 2.79
CA VAL A 478 40.50 9.06 2.27
C VAL A 478 40.88 10.02 3.41
N LYS A 479 40.07 10.08 4.48
CA LYS A 479 40.36 10.90 5.67
C LYS A 479 41.67 10.49 6.34
N LEU A 480 41.94 9.19 6.47
CA LEU A 480 43.18 8.66 7.02
C LEU A 480 44.38 9.06 6.14
N LEU A 481 44.26 8.95 4.81
CA LEU A 481 45.32 9.39 3.91
C LEU A 481 45.61 10.88 4.03
N ASP A 482 44.58 11.72 4.14
CA ASP A 482 44.76 13.16 4.30
C ASP A 482 45.35 13.54 5.66
N PHE A 483 45.00 12.79 6.71
CA PHE A 483 45.63 12.88 8.02
C PHE A 483 47.13 12.55 7.95
N TRP A 484 47.50 11.45 7.31
CA TRP A 484 48.91 11.08 7.12
C TRP A 484 49.68 12.11 6.30
N LYS A 485 49.09 12.66 5.23
CA LYS A 485 49.70 13.73 4.45
C LYS A 485 49.96 14.99 5.28
N GLU A 486 49.03 15.35 6.17
CA GLU A 486 49.21 16.52 7.05
C GLU A 486 50.33 16.28 8.05
N ILE A 487 50.41 15.09 8.65
CA ILE A 487 51.49 14.71 9.59
C ILE A 487 52.87 14.80 8.93
N VAL A 488 52.98 14.28 7.70
CA VAL A 488 54.25 14.20 6.96
C VAL A 488 54.54 15.49 6.17
N SER A 489 53.64 16.49 6.23
CA SER A 489 53.84 17.76 5.55
C SER A 489 55.02 18.53 6.13
N VAL A 490 55.60 19.43 5.32
CA VAL A 490 56.79 20.22 5.72
C VAL A 490 56.50 21.09 6.96
N ASN A 491 55.25 21.53 7.14
CA ASN A 491 54.81 22.35 8.28
C ASN A 491 53.47 21.82 8.84
N PRO A 492 53.49 20.75 9.65
CA PRO A 492 52.28 20.10 10.14
C PRO A 492 51.50 21.03 11.09
N ASN A 493 50.19 21.20 10.85
CA ASN A 493 49.35 22.02 11.71
C ASN A 493 48.67 21.18 12.81
N ALA A 494 49.19 21.26 14.03
CA ALA A 494 48.67 20.52 15.19
C ALA A 494 47.16 20.70 15.42
N LYS A 495 46.61 21.91 15.21
CA LYS A 495 45.16 22.16 15.39
C LYS A 495 44.34 21.43 14.32
N LYS A 496 44.83 21.37 13.09
CA LYS A 496 44.19 20.66 11.98
C LYS A 496 44.24 19.15 12.19
N ILE A 497 45.41 18.64 12.61
CA ILE A 497 45.63 17.23 12.96
C ILE A 497 44.67 16.78 14.07
N ASN A 498 44.52 17.57 15.16
CA ASN A 498 43.59 17.24 16.25
C ASN A 498 42.13 17.20 15.77
N LYS A 499 41.69 18.16 14.96
CA LYS A 499 40.34 18.13 14.36
C LYS A 499 40.13 16.93 13.45
N MET A 500 41.13 16.56 12.65
CA MET A 500 41.07 15.37 11.80
C MET A 500 40.98 14.09 12.63
N LEU A 501 41.73 14.00 13.74
CA LEU A 501 41.67 12.89 14.70
C LEU A 501 40.27 12.72 15.32
N GLU A 502 39.62 13.80 15.75
CA GLU A 502 38.25 13.75 16.28
C GLU A 502 37.26 13.21 15.24
N VAL A 503 37.36 13.68 13.98
CA VAL A 503 36.50 13.20 12.89
C VAL A 503 36.80 11.75 12.51
N ILE A 504 38.06 11.33 12.51
CA ILE A 504 38.47 9.95 12.21
C ILE A 504 38.00 9.01 13.31
N SER A 505 38.23 9.35 14.58
CA SER A 505 37.82 8.52 15.72
C SER A 505 36.31 8.28 15.76
N SER A 506 35.50 9.31 15.53
CA SER A 506 34.04 9.18 15.43
C SER A 506 33.62 8.35 14.22
N SER A 507 34.29 8.51 13.07
CA SER A 507 34.02 7.69 11.87
C SER A 507 34.34 6.20 12.11
N ILE A 508 35.45 5.91 12.79
CA ILE A 508 35.86 4.54 13.15
C ILE A 508 34.81 3.89 14.07
N ALA A 509 34.39 4.60 15.12
CA ALA A 509 33.39 4.08 16.05
C ALA A 509 32.05 3.77 15.36
N ASN A 510 31.58 4.66 14.48
CA ASN A 510 30.35 4.47 13.73
C ASN A 510 30.45 3.25 12.77
N ILE A 511 31.52 3.14 12.00
CA ILE A 511 31.70 2.02 11.05
C ILE A 511 31.79 0.68 11.80
N LEU A 512 32.48 0.65 12.95
CA LEU A 512 32.57 -0.53 13.80
C LEU A 512 31.19 -0.97 14.33
N GLU A 513 30.37 -0.02 14.79
CA GLU A 513 29.00 -0.28 15.21
C GLU A 513 28.15 -0.78 14.04
N ASN A 514 28.28 -0.15 12.86
CA ASN A 514 27.56 -0.53 11.65
C ASN A 514 27.87 -1.96 11.20
N TYR A 515 29.14 -2.36 11.13
CA TYR A 515 29.51 -3.74 10.79
C TYR A 515 29.06 -4.75 11.85
N SER A 516 29.16 -4.39 13.14
CA SER A 516 28.66 -5.23 14.23
C SER A 516 27.15 -5.48 14.10
N ASN A 517 26.37 -4.41 13.87
CA ASN A 517 24.92 -4.48 13.68
C ASN A 517 24.55 -5.28 12.44
N LEU A 518 25.28 -5.09 11.35
CA LEU A 518 25.05 -5.78 10.09
C LEU A 518 25.33 -7.29 10.22
N HIS A 519 26.41 -7.68 10.91
CA HIS A 519 26.69 -9.09 11.21
C HIS A 519 25.62 -9.72 12.12
N GLN A 520 25.14 -9.00 13.14
CA GLN A 520 24.08 -9.49 14.02
C GLN A 520 22.76 -9.74 13.28
N LYS A 521 22.42 -8.86 12.32
CA LYS A 521 21.21 -8.99 11.50
C LYS A 521 21.33 -10.07 10.43
N PHE A 522 22.49 -10.20 9.79
CA PHE A 522 22.73 -11.10 8.66
C PHE A 522 23.88 -12.08 8.95
N PRO A 523 23.73 -13.00 9.92
CA PRO A 523 24.82 -13.86 10.37
C PRO A 523 25.29 -14.88 9.32
N LYS A 524 24.46 -15.16 8.30
CA LYS A 524 24.77 -16.10 7.21
C LYS A 524 25.61 -15.47 6.09
N SER A 525 25.74 -14.14 6.05
CA SER A 525 26.48 -13.45 5.01
C SER A 525 27.99 -13.59 5.23
N LYS A 526 28.69 -14.32 4.35
CA LYS A 526 30.15 -14.45 4.37
C LYS A 526 30.84 -13.12 4.10
N GLU A 527 30.40 -12.40 3.07
CA GLU A 527 30.88 -11.07 2.68
C GLU A 527 30.83 -10.06 3.84
N ALA A 528 29.69 -9.85 4.50
CA ALA A 528 29.60 -9.05 5.73
C ALA A 528 30.67 -9.39 6.78
N LEU A 529 30.86 -10.68 7.05
CA LEU A 529 31.77 -11.18 8.06
C LEU A 529 33.23 -10.97 7.65
N SER A 530 33.54 -11.10 6.35
CA SER A 530 34.88 -10.87 5.82
C SER A 530 35.27 -9.39 5.91
N TYR A 531 34.35 -8.46 5.61
CA TYR A 531 34.58 -7.03 5.82
C TYR A 531 34.77 -6.71 7.29
N TYR A 532 33.92 -7.25 8.17
CA TYR A 532 34.05 -7.00 9.59
C TYR A 532 35.38 -7.54 10.16
N LEU A 533 35.79 -8.72 9.70
CA LEU A 533 37.08 -9.32 10.03
C LEU A 533 38.25 -8.45 9.57
N THR A 534 38.21 -7.98 8.32
CA THR A 534 39.26 -7.15 7.72
C THR A 534 39.37 -5.83 8.47
N TYR A 535 38.24 -5.21 8.79
CA TYR A 535 38.19 -3.98 9.57
C TYR A 535 38.79 -4.16 10.97
N MET A 536 38.45 -5.25 11.67
CA MET A 536 39.00 -5.55 12.99
C MET A 536 40.51 -5.78 12.97
N LYS A 537 40.99 -6.45 11.92
CA LYS A 537 42.41 -6.78 11.77
C LYS A 537 43.25 -5.58 11.37
N ASP A 538 42.82 -4.85 10.34
CA ASP A 538 43.67 -3.91 9.62
C ASP A 538 43.50 -2.46 10.11
N ILE A 539 42.32 -2.11 10.65
CA ILE A 539 42.04 -0.77 11.18
C ILE A 539 42.12 -0.75 12.71
N MET A 540 41.50 -1.72 13.38
CA MET A 540 41.43 -1.76 14.86
C MET A 540 42.62 -2.50 15.51
N PHE A 541 43.34 -3.33 14.75
CA PHE A 541 44.40 -4.21 15.27
C PHE A 541 43.95 -5.12 16.43
N ASP A 542 42.66 -5.49 16.48
CA ASP A 542 42.09 -6.41 17.47
C ASP A 542 42.18 -7.85 16.94
N PHE A 543 43.36 -8.44 17.12
CA PHE A 543 43.66 -9.78 16.60
C PHE A 543 42.83 -10.89 17.26
N ASP A 544 42.49 -10.76 18.54
CA ASP A 544 41.70 -11.76 19.25
C ASP A 544 40.29 -11.85 18.67
N LYS A 545 39.65 -10.68 18.46
CA LYS A 545 38.33 -10.62 17.83
C LYS A 545 38.39 -11.02 16.36
N SER A 546 39.44 -10.64 15.64
CA SER A 546 39.67 -11.08 14.26
C SER A 546 39.76 -12.61 14.15
N ASN A 547 40.50 -13.26 15.05
CA ASN A 547 40.62 -14.73 15.10
C ASN A 547 39.27 -15.40 15.38
N LEU A 548 38.46 -14.84 16.30
CA LEU A 548 37.11 -15.32 16.55
C LEU A 548 36.22 -15.23 15.29
N LEU A 549 36.23 -14.09 14.59
CA LEU A 549 35.48 -13.91 13.35
C LEU A 549 35.98 -14.84 12.23
N SER A 550 37.29 -15.10 12.18
CA SER A 550 37.90 -16.01 11.21
C SER A 550 37.43 -17.45 11.42
N SER A 551 37.41 -17.91 12.68
CA SER A 551 36.89 -19.24 13.02
C SER A 551 35.42 -19.40 12.64
N LYS A 552 34.61 -18.35 12.82
CA LYS A 552 33.21 -18.33 12.39
C LYS A 552 33.09 -18.39 10.86
N LEU A 553 33.88 -17.61 10.12
CA LEU A 553 33.88 -17.64 8.66
C LEU A 553 34.17 -19.06 8.13
N GLN A 554 35.20 -19.71 8.67
CA GLN A 554 35.53 -21.10 8.32
C GLN A 554 34.41 -22.09 8.67
N SER A 555 33.66 -21.85 9.75
CA SER A 555 32.52 -22.69 10.12
C SER A 555 31.37 -22.57 9.11
N ILE A 556 31.10 -21.36 8.62
CA ILE A 556 30.09 -21.09 7.59
C ILE A 556 30.52 -21.75 6.28
N ASP A 557 31.80 -21.68 5.91
CA ASP A 557 32.32 -22.36 4.72
C ASP A 557 32.09 -23.87 4.78
N LYS A 558 32.45 -24.51 5.88
CA LYS A 558 32.23 -25.95 6.09
C LYS A 558 30.75 -26.35 6.03
N LEU A 559 29.85 -25.50 6.53
CA LEU A 559 28.40 -25.72 6.47
C LEU A 559 27.86 -25.55 5.05
N SER A 560 28.31 -24.52 4.33
CA SER A 560 27.89 -24.27 2.94
C SER A 560 28.30 -25.39 1.99
N ILE A 561 29.51 -25.95 2.15
CA ILE A 561 29.98 -27.08 1.35
C ILE A 561 29.12 -28.34 1.59
N LYS A 562 28.67 -28.57 2.84
CA LYS A 562 27.78 -29.69 3.17
C LYS A 562 26.35 -29.49 2.65
N GLN A 563 25.81 -28.27 2.75
CA GLN A 563 24.47 -27.96 2.25
C GLN A 563 24.39 -28.02 0.73
N ASN A 564 25.38 -27.48 0.02
CA ASN A 564 25.40 -27.48 -1.45
C ASN A 564 25.54 -28.88 -2.06
N ALA A 565 25.96 -29.89 -1.30
CA ALA A 565 25.95 -31.29 -1.74
C ALA A 565 24.55 -31.93 -1.69
N ASP A 566 23.67 -31.46 -0.79
CA ASP A 566 22.39 -32.11 -0.48
C ASP A 566 21.15 -31.26 -0.84
N SER A 567 21.26 -29.93 -1.00
CA SER A 567 20.11 -29.03 -1.22
C SER A 567 20.06 -28.43 -2.63
N LYS A 568 18.91 -28.61 -3.31
CA LYS A 568 18.57 -27.95 -4.59
C LYS A 568 18.10 -26.48 -4.42
N ASP A 569 18.04 -25.96 -3.21
CA ASP A 569 17.51 -24.61 -2.92
C ASP A 569 18.60 -23.56 -3.06
N LEU A 570 18.50 -22.74 -4.11
CA LEU A 570 19.37 -21.58 -4.33
C LEU A 570 19.06 -20.49 -3.29
N SER A 571 20.09 -20.03 -2.58
CA SER A 571 20.03 -18.89 -1.64
C SER A 571 20.64 -17.63 -2.25
N PHE A 572 20.07 -16.47 -1.91
CA PHE A 572 20.62 -15.16 -2.31
C PHE A 572 21.93 -14.81 -1.60
N PHE A 573 22.23 -15.45 -0.46
CA PHE A 573 23.44 -15.20 0.32
C PHE A 573 24.61 -16.13 -0.05
N ASP A 574 24.44 -17.04 -1.00
CA ASP A 574 25.53 -17.89 -1.50
C ASP A 574 26.31 -17.19 -2.64
N GLU A 575 27.59 -16.92 -2.39
CA GLU A 575 28.51 -16.28 -3.33
C GLU A 575 28.82 -17.16 -4.57
N ASN A 576 28.52 -18.46 -4.50
CA ASN A 576 28.68 -19.37 -5.64
C ASN A 576 27.59 -19.23 -6.70
N ASN A 577 26.53 -18.47 -6.42
CA ASN A 577 25.44 -18.23 -7.35
C ASN A 577 25.71 -16.95 -8.15
N GLY A 578 25.45 -17.01 -9.46
CA GLY A 578 25.32 -15.82 -10.29
C GLY A 578 24.09 -15.04 -9.85
N LEU A 579 24.23 -13.73 -9.64
CA LEU A 579 23.15 -12.85 -9.22
C LEU A 579 23.04 -11.68 -10.20
N MET A 580 21.82 -11.41 -10.65
CA MET A 580 21.47 -10.29 -11.50
C MET A 580 20.27 -9.53 -10.96
N LEU A 581 20.30 -8.22 -11.13
CA LEU A 581 19.18 -7.32 -10.83
C LEU A 581 18.65 -6.76 -12.16
N ILE A 582 17.43 -7.10 -12.53
CA ILE A 582 16.82 -6.69 -13.80
C ILE A 582 15.77 -5.60 -13.54
N SER A 583 15.88 -4.45 -14.19
CA SER A 583 15.02 -3.28 -13.95
C SER A 583 13.69 -3.34 -14.72
N PHE A 584 12.61 -2.90 -14.05
CA PHE A 584 11.30 -2.66 -14.65
C PHE A 584 10.98 -1.19 -14.90
N GLU A 585 11.96 -0.30 -14.78
CA GLU A 585 11.71 1.11 -15.03
C GLU A 585 11.42 1.36 -16.53
N ASN A 586 10.44 2.21 -16.86
CA ASN A 586 10.02 2.46 -18.26
C ASN A 586 11.19 2.78 -19.22
N LYS A 587 12.23 3.47 -18.74
CA LYS A 587 13.41 3.82 -19.57
C LYS A 587 14.43 2.68 -19.69
N ASN A 588 14.43 1.76 -18.72
CA ASN A 588 15.42 0.70 -18.56
C ASN A 588 14.78 -0.68 -18.46
N PHE A 589 13.59 -0.84 -19.06
CA PHE A 589 12.81 -2.05 -18.94
C PHE A 589 13.58 -3.27 -19.48
N GLY A 590 13.70 -4.30 -18.66
CA GLY A 590 14.44 -5.52 -18.98
C GLY A 590 15.96 -5.38 -18.93
N LYS A 591 16.51 -4.19 -18.63
CA LYS A 591 17.97 -4.01 -18.53
C LYS A 591 18.52 -4.51 -17.21
N ILE A 592 19.71 -5.11 -17.25
CA ILE A 592 20.42 -5.54 -16.06
C ILE A 592 21.05 -4.33 -15.39
N ALA A 593 20.57 -3.98 -14.20
CA ALA A 593 21.10 -2.88 -13.38
C ALA A 593 22.36 -3.31 -12.60
N TYR A 594 22.44 -4.58 -12.19
CA TYR A 594 23.56 -5.11 -11.42
C TYR A 594 23.81 -6.57 -11.77
N ALA A 595 25.08 -6.98 -11.76
CA ALA A 595 25.51 -8.37 -11.83
C ALA A 595 26.71 -8.59 -10.89
N ASN A 596 26.74 -9.72 -10.19
CA ASN A 596 27.89 -10.08 -9.35
C ASN A 596 29.02 -10.71 -10.19
N GLN A 597 30.20 -10.87 -9.57
CA GLN A 597 31.35 -11.49 -10.22
C GLN A 597 31.09 -12.92 -10.68
N LYS A 598 30.28 -13.67 -9.91
CA LYS A 598 29.93 -15.04 -10.28
C LYS A 598 29.08 -15.13 -11.56
N ALA A 599 28.16 -14.20 -11.76
CA ALA A 599 27.40 -14.10 -13.00
C ALA A 599 28.31 -13.83 -14.20
N SER A 600 29.33 -12.99 -14.02
CA SER A 600 30.37 -12.72 -15.03
C SER A 600 31.20 -13.95 -15.37
N GLU A 601 31.60 -14.73 -14.36
CA GLU A 601 32.33 -15.98 -14.54
C GLU A 601 31.52 -17.02 -15.32
N ILE A 602 30.24 -17.21 -14.94
CA ILE A 602 29.35 -18.19 -15.57
C ILE A 602 29.07 -17.80 -17.03
N LEU A 603 28.73 -16.53 -17.28
CA LEU A 603 28.39 -16.06 -18.61
C LEU A 603 29.60 -15.76 -19.50
N LYS A 604 30.82 -15.79 -18.96
CA LYS A 604 32.06 -15.44 -19.67
C LYS A 604 32.03 -14.03 -20.29
N TYR A 605 31.24 -13.12 -19.71
CA TYR A 605 31.19 -11.69 -20.08
C TYR A 605 31.76 -10.86 -18.94
N PRO A 606 32.51 -9.78 -19.20
CA PRO A 606 32.89 -8.84 -18.14
C PRO A 606 31.63 -8.15 -17.57
N ILE A 607 31.64 -7.87 -16.26
CA ILE A 607 30.48 -7.28 -15.55
C ILE A 607 29.95 -6.02 -16.26
N ILE A 608 30.84 -5.16 -16.75
CA ILE A 608 30.50 -3.90 -17.44
C ILE A 608 29.68 -4.17 -18.71
N GLU A 609 29.95 -5.26 -19.42
CA GLU A 609 29.17 -5.65 -20.60
C GLU A 609 27.84 -6.30 -20.21
N ILE A 610 27.75 -6.95 -19.05
CA ILE A 610 26.47 -7.48 -18.57
C ILE A 610 25.54 -6.34 -18.15
N THR A 611 26.06 -5.40 -17.37
CA THR A 611 25.29 -4.24 -16.89
C THR A 611 24.88 -3.34 -18.04
N GLY A 612 23.62 -2.90 -18.05
CA GLY A 612 23.03 -2.03 -19.08
C GLY A 612 22.47 -2.77 -20.30
N HIS A 613 22.86 -4.03 -20.53
CA HIS A 613 22.23 -4.85 -21.58
C HIS A 613 20.85 -5.35 -21.16
N ASN A 614 19.99 -5.59 -22.16
CA ASN A 614 18.69 -6.22 -21.90
C ASN A 614 18.91 -7.70 -21.56
N PHE A 615 18.25 -8.20 -20.52
CA PHE A 615 18.34 -9.61 -20.12
C PHE A 615 17.93 -10.56 -21.25
N SER A 616 17.04 -10.14 -22.16
CA SER A 616 16.68 -10.93 -23.34
C SER A 616 17.87 -11.29 -24.24
N PHE A 617 18.97 -10.52 -24.18
CA PHE A 617 20.22 -10.81 -24.90
C PHE A 617 20.88 -12.11 -24.44
N PHE A 618 20.72 -12.46 -23.15
CA PHE A 618 21.27 -13.67 -22.55
C PHE A 618 20.34 -14.88 -22.70
N ILE A 619 19.19 -14.72 -23.36
CA ILE A 619 18.23 -15.78 -23.62
C ILE A 619 18.40 -16.25 -25.06
N PRO A 620 18.59 -17.55 -25.32
CA PRO A 620 18.72 -18.05 -26.67
C PRO A 620 17.38 -17.92 -27.45
N PRO A 621 17.41 -17.52 -28.73
CA PRO A 621 16.29 -17.63 -29.66
C PRO A 621 15.72 -19.05 -29.72
N PRO A 622 14.40 -19.21 -30.00
CA PRO A 622 13.43 -18.18 -30.39
C PRO A 622 12.76 -17.41 -29.23
N TYR A 623 13.18 -17.60 -27.98
CA TYR A 623 12.41 -17.16 -26.80
C TYR A 623 12.74 -15.74 -26.31
N ASP A 624 13.83 -15.17 -26.79
CA ASP A 624 14.28 -13.81 -26.54
C ASP A 624 13.20 -12.77 -26.91
N SER A 625 12.56 -12.95 -28.07
CA SER A 625 11.60 -12.01 -28.66
C SER A 625 10.33 -11.82 -27.82
N TYR A 626 9.88 -12.86 -27.12
CA TYR A 626 8.65 -12.82 -26.29
C TYR A 626 8.93 -12.50 -24.83
N PHE A 627 10.19 -12.53 -24.40
CA PHE A 627 10.55 -12.48 -22.99
C PHE A 627 10.11 -11.16 -22.33
N ASN A 628 10.36 -10.03 -22.98
CA ASN A 628 9.97 -8.72 -22.47
C ASN A 628 8.45 -8.58 -22.30
N CYS A 629 7.66 -9.10 -23.26
CA CYS A 629 6.19 -9.11 -23.15
C CYS A 629 5.72 -9.98 -21.97
N LYS A 630 6.34 -11.16 -21.77
CA LYS A 630 6.03 -12.05 -20.64
C LYS A 630 6.42 -11.42 -19.30
N LEU A 631 7.56 -10.74 -19.21
CA LEU A 631 7.97 -10.00 -18.02
C LEU A 631 6.98 -8.88 -17.66
N PHE A 632 6.52 -8.12 -18.67
CA PHE A 632 5.54 -7.07 -18.45
C PHE A 632 4.21 -7.65 -17.95
N HIS A 633 3.73 -8.72 -18.56
CA HIS A 633 2.54 -9.44 -18.13
C HIS A 633 2.69 -9.95 -16.69
N LEU A 634 3.85 -10.56 -16.37
CA LEU A 634 4.14 -11.05 -15.02
C LEU A 634 4.03 -9.93 -14.00
N LEU A 635 4.61 -8.76 -14.27
CA LEU A 635 4.54 -7.62 -13.36
C LEU A 635 3.11 -7.15 -13.10
N GLN A 636 2.31 -7.08 -14.16
CA GLN A 636 0.96 -6.58 -14.10
C GLN A 636 0.04 -7.52 -13.32
N PHE A 637 0.16 -8.83 -13.59
CA PHE A 637 -0.72 -9.89 -13.11
C PHE A 637 -0.10 -10.73 -11.99
N ALA A 638 1.04 -10.32 -11.42
CA ALA A 638 1.71 -11.03 -10.34
C ALA A 638 0.74 -11.36 -9.19
N THR A 639 0.67 -12.63 -8.82
CA THR A 639 -0.09 -13.15 -7.67
C THR A 639 0.82 -13.58 -6.53
N GLU A 640 2.12 -13.68 -6.81
CA GLU A 640 3.18 -14.15 -5.92
C GLU A 640 4.44 -13.32 -6.17
N VAL A 641 5.31 -13.26 -5.15
CA VAL A 641 6.61 -12.56 -5.21
C VAL A 641 7.65 -13.41 -5.94
N GLU A 642 7.64 -14.72 -5.70
CA GLU A 642 8.54 -15.66 -6.34
C GLU A 642 8.03 -16.00 -7.75
N ILE A 643 8.93 -15.93 -8.72
CA ILE A 643 8.64 -16.29 -10.09
C ILE A 643 9.03 -17.75 -10.26
N LYS A 644 8.06 -18.58 -10.64
CA LYS A 644 8.31 -19.99 -10.96
C LYS A 644 9.22 -20.07 -12.18
N THR A 645 10.45 -20.49 -11.95
CA THR A 645 11.45 -20.80 -12.97
C THR A 645 11.45 -22.30 -13.23
N PRO A 646 11.73 -22.74 -14.47
CA PRO A 646 11.95 -24.16 -14.73
C PRO A 646 13.22 -24.61 -13.99
N ASN A 647 13.26 -25.87 -13.59
CA ASN A 647 14.42 -26.45 -12.93
C ASN A 647 15.70 -26.36 -13.79
N HIS A 648 15.54 -26.37 -15.11
CA HIS A 648 16.61 -26.22 -16.09
C HIS A 648 16.21 -25.12 -17.09
N PHE A 649 17.12 -24.20 -17.39
CA PHE A 649 17.02 -23.30 -18.52
C PHE A 649 18.40 -22.96 -19.05
N PHE A 650 18.43 -22.48 -20.28
CA PHE A 650 19.67 -22.18 -20.97
C PHE A 650 19.92 -20.68 -21.06
N LEU A 651 21.19 -20.29 -20.86
CA LEU A 651 21.67 -18.92 -21.10
C LEU A 651 22.69 -18.92 -22.25
N SER A 652 22.72 -17.84 -23.02
CA SER A 652 23.66 -17.67 -24.13
C SER A 652 25.02 -17.13 -23.66
N LEU A 653 26.08 -17.67 -24.27
CA LEU A 653 27.47 -17.24 -24.12
C LEU A 653 27.90 -16.33 -25.30
N PRO A 654 28.98 -15.54 -25.15
CA PRO A 654 29.49 -14.68 -26.22
C PRO A 654 29.88 -15.42 -27.49
N SER A 655 30.31 -16.67 -27.35
CA SER A 655 30.71 -17.56 -28.44
C SER A 655 29.53 -18.21 -29.19
N LYS A 656 28.29 -17.74 -28.96
CA LYS A 656 27.05 -18.36 -29.47
C LYS A 656 26.79 -19.79 -28.99
N PHE A 657 27.38 -20.18 -27.86
CA PHE A 657 27.04 -21.44 -27.20
C PHE A 657 26.01 -21.22 -26.10
N ILE A 658 25.37 -22.30 -25.65
CA ILE A 658 24.50 -22.28 -24.47
C ILE A 658 25.12 -23.04 -23.30
N ILE A 659 24.74 -22.61 -22.10
CA ILE A 659 25.02 -23.28 -20.82
C ILE A 659 23.71 -23.66 -20.14
N ASP A 660 23.69 -24.79 -19.44
CA ASP A 660 22.54 -25.20 -18.62
C ASP A 660 22.67 -24.61 -17.22
N CYS A 661 21.56 -24.07 -16.71
CA CYS A 661 21.48 -23.37 -15.44
C CYS A 661 20.23 -23.78 -14.66
N ILE A 662 20.38 -23.85 -13.33
CA ILE A 662 19.25 -23.79 -12.39
C ILE A 662 19.15 -22.36 -11.93
N GLY A 663 17.95 -21.87 -11.68
CA GLY A 663 17.77 -20.49 -11.25
C GLY A 663 16.46 -20.27 -10.53
N LYS A 664 16.43 -19.17 -9.78
CA LYS A 664 15.29 -18.71 -8.98
C LYS A 664 15.16 -17.22 -9.21
N ALA A 665 13.95 -16.75 -9.48
CA ALA A 665 13.66 -15.35 -9.68
C ALA A 665 12.66 -14.85 -8.63
N SER A 666 12.85 -13.64 -8.13
CA SER A 666 11.89 -12.98 -7.24
C SER A 666 11.69 -11.53 -7.63
N LEU A 667 10.45 -11.06 -7.57
CA LEU A 667 10.12 -9.66 -7.72
C LEU A 667 10.42 -8.94 -6.41
N ILE A 668 11.08 -7.79 -6.50
CA ILE A 668 11.40 -6.95 -5.35
C ILE A 668 11.10 -5.50 -5.68
N SER A 669 10.73 -4.72 -4.67
CA SER A 669 10.64 -3.26 -4.82
C SER A 669 11.68 -2.54 -3.98
N LEU A 670 12.44 -1.67 -4.61
CA LEU A 670 13.45 -0.79 -4.01
C LEU A 670 13.08 0.64 -4.34
N SER A 671 12.96 1.50 -3.33
CA SER A 671 12.64 2.93 -3.53
C SER A 671 11.43 3.18 -4.45
N ASN A 672 10.40 2.32 -4.32
CA ASN A 672 9.19 2.30 -5.17
C ASN A 672 9.46 2.11 -6.67
N GLN A 673 10.58 1.48 -7.03
CA GLN A 673 10.86 0.88 -8.33
C GLN A 673 10.87 -0.63 -8.17
N ILE A 674 10.66 -1.38 -9.26
CA ILE A 674 10.60 -2.83 -9.21
C ILE A 674 11.78 -3.39 -9.97
N TYR A 675 12.32 -4.47 -9.42
CA TYR A 675 13.36 -5.25 -10.03
C TYR A 675 13.00 -6.73 -9.95
N ILE A 676 13.53 -7.51 -10.89
CA ILE A 676 13.68 -8.95 -10.67
C ILE A 676 15.06 -9.17 -10.10
N LEU A 677 15.10 -9.80 -8.93
CA LEU A 677 16.30 -10.41 -8.39
C LEU A 677 16.37 -11.83 -8.91
N PHE A 678 17.32 -12.09 -9.81
CA PHE A 678 17.53 -13.38 -10.44
C PHE A 678 18.82 -13.99 -9.94
N ILE A 679 18.72 -15.20 -9.37
CA ILE A 679 19.88 -16.02 -9.04
C ILE A 679 19.92 -17.25 -9.94
N PHE A 680 21.11 -17.63 -10.35
CA PHE A 680 21.33 -18.80 -11.17
C PHE A 680 22.67 -19.46 -10.87
N GLN A 681 22.74 -20.76 -11.10
CA GLN A 681 23.93 -21.57 -10.92
C GLN A 681 24.10 -22.45 -12.16
N GLU A 682 25.33 -22.46 -12.69
CA GLU A 682 25.70 -23.34 -13.80
C GLU A 682 25.67 -24.81 -13.36
N ILE A 683 25.03 -25.66 -14.16
CA ILE A 683 25.10 -27.10 -13.97
C ILE A 683 26.26 -27.64 -14.79
N LYS A 684 27.30 -28.12 -14.10
CA LYS A 684 28.46 -28.71 -14.76
C LYS A 684 28.12 -30.11 -15.24
N HIS A 685 27.95 -30.26 -16.54
CA HIS A 685 27.68 -31.54 -17.20
C HIS A 685 28.87 -32.02 -18.04
N SER A 686 29.13 -33.33 -18.01
CA SER A 686 29.97 -34.02 -19.00
C SER A 686 29.33 -33.98 -20.38
N SER A 687 28.00 -34.07 -20.42
CA SER A 687 27.18 -34.14 -21.62
C SER A 687 27.16 -32.84 -22.44
N GLY A 688 26.86 -32.96 -23.73
CA GLY A 688 26.52 -31.85 -24.61
C GLY A 688 25.01 -31.66 -24.76
N PHE A 689 24.59 -30.46 -25.17
CA PHE A 689 23.18 -30.12 -25.38
C PHE A 689 23.00 -29.39 -26.71
N ALA A 690 21.90 -29.65 -27.41
CA ALA A 690 21.48 -28.85 -28.56
C ALA A 690 19.97 -28.59 -28.51
N MET A 691 19.58 -27.32 -28.62
CA MET A 691 18.19 -26.92 -28.80
C MET A 691 17.76 -27.18 -30.23
N ILE A 692 16.54 -27.70 -30.39
CA ILE A 692 16.02 -28.08 -31.70
C ILE A 692 14.74 -27.32 -31.99
N SER A 693 14.72 -26.66 -33.14
CA SER A 693 13.55 -25.95 -33.65
C SER A 693 12.44 -26.94 -34.04
N PRO A 694 11.17 -26.48 -34.16
CA PRO A 694 10.09 -27.31 -34.69
C PRO A 694 10.40 -27.91 -36.07
N ASP A 695 11.20 -27.21 -36.88
CA ASP A 695 11.65 -27.63 -38.21
C ASP A 695 12.83 -28.61 -38.19
N LYS A 696 13.19 -29.12 -36.99
CA LYS A 696 14.33 -30.02 -36.74
C LYS A 696 15.69 -29.40 -37.09
N GLU A 697 15.83 -28.09 -36.97
CA GLU A 697 17.12 -27.41 -37.10
C GLU A 697 17.73 -27.18 -35.71
N ILE A 698 19.05 -27.28 -35.60
CA ILE A 698 19.73 -26.90 -34.37
C ILE A 698 19.71 -25.38 -34.28
N SER A 699 18.99 -24.85 -33.30
CA SER A 699 19.00 -23.41 -33.06
C SER A 699 20.30 -23.02 -32.35
N TRP A 700 20.60 -23.67 -31.23
CA TRP A 700 21.75 -23.39 -30.37
C TRP A 700 22.29 -24.68 -29.76
N HIS A 701 23.58 -24.70 -29.40
CA HIS A 701 24.18 -25.87 -28.77
C HIS A 701 25.30 -25.52 -27.79
N SER A 702 25.65 -26.45 -26.91
CA SER A 702 26.76 -26.27 -25.97
C SER A 702 28.10 -26.58 -26.63
N GLU A 703 29.19 -26.13 -26.01
CA GLU A 703 30.56 -26.45 -26.46
C GLU A 703 30.77 -27.96 -26.51
N ASN A 704 30.35 -28.68 -25.47
CA ASN A 704 30.52 -30.13 -25.37
C ASN A 704 29.77 -30.87 -26.49
N PHE A 705 28.62 -30.38 -26.96
CA PHE A 705 27.91 -30.96 -28.09
C PHE A 705 28.80 -31.03 -29.35
N SER A 706 29.53 -29.95 -29.64
CA SER A 706 30.49 -29.91 -30.76
C SER A 706 31.66 -30.89 -30.59
N LYS A 707 32.09 -31.12 -29.34
CA LYS A 707 33.16 -32.07 -29.00
C LYS A 707 32.71 -33.50 -29.26
N PHE A 708 31.50 -33.87 -28.82
CA PHE A 708 30.94 -35.22 -29.03
C PHE A 708 30.73 -35.56 -30.51
N ILE A 709 30.39 -34.56 -31.34
CA ILE A 709 30.26 -34.75 -32.80
C ILE A 709 31.64 -34.83 -33.50
N GLY A 710 32.75 -34.63 -32.77
CA GLY A 710 34.10 -34.72 -33.33
C GLY A 710 34.52 -33.52 -34.18
N LYS A 711 33.77 -32.41 -34.09
CA LYS A 711 34.00 -31.18 -34.87
C LYS A 711 34.09 -29.98 -33.93
N MET A 712 35.20 -29.93 -33.18
CA MET A 712 35.51 -28.86 -32.23
C MET A 712 35.36 -27.47 -32.87
N ALA A 713 34.66 -26.57 -32.17
CA ALA A 713 34.50 -25.16 -32.52
C ALA A 713 33.69 -24.83 -33.80
N GLN A 714 33.01 -25.81 -34.42
CA GLN A 714 32.00 -25.48 -35.45
C GLN A 714 30.67 -25.10 -34.78
N ASN A 715 30.10 -23.98 -35.24
CA ASN A 715 28.73 -23.59 -34.90
C ASN A 715 27.76 -24.41 -35.77
N PHE A 716 26.84 -25.14 -35.13
CA PHE A 716 25.83 -25.94 -35.79
C PHE A 716 24.47 -25.24 -35.95
N GLU A 717 24.38 -23.95 -35.58
CA GLU A 717 23.20 -23.11 -35.77
C GLU A 717 22.67 -23.18 -37.23
N GLY A 718 21.37 -23.48 -37.38
CA GLY A 718 20.68 -23.59 -38.67
C GLY A 718 20.93 -24.90 -39.43
N LEU A 719 21.79 -25.80 -38.92
CA LEU A 719 21.95 -27.12 -39.54
C LEU A 719 20.78 -28.03 -39.15
N SER A 720 20.25 -28.73 -40.16
CA SER A 720 19.25 -29.76 -39.91
C SER A 720 19.84 -30.86 -39.05
N PHE A 721 19.15 -31.18 -37.94
CA PHE A 721 19.52 -32.28 -37.05
C PHE A 721 19.64 -33.61 -37.81
N ASN A 722 18.79 -33.82 -38.80
CA ASN A 722 18.80 -35.00 -39.69
C ASN A 722 20.07 -35.10 -40.55
N HIS A 723 20.72 -33.97 -40.85
CA HIS A 723 21.99 -33.98 -41.59
C HIS A 723 23.15 -34.45 -40.72
N LEU A 724 23.13 -34.13 -39.42
CA LEU A 724 24.15 -34.57 -38.47
C LEU A 724 23.95 -36.04 -38.08
N PHE A 725 22.70 -36.50 -38.02
CA PHE A 725 22.36 -37.89 -37.70
C PHE A 725 21.40 -38.48 -38.75
N PRO A 726 21.91 -38.89 -39.93
CA PRO A 726 21.09 -39.40 -41.02
C PRO A 726 20.24 -40.63 -40.63
N SER A 727 20.74 -41.43 -39.69
CA SER A 727 20.06 -42.60 -39.14
C SER A 727 18.73 -42.29 -38.43
N LEU A 728 18.46 -41.00 -38.15
CA LEU A 728 17.31 -40.54 -37.38
C LEU A 728 16.24 -39.79 -38.21
N GLN A 729 16.38 -39.77 -39.55
CA GLN A 729 15.51 -39.00 -40.47
C GLN A 729 14.00 -39.22 -40.30
N ASN A 730 13.58 -40.44 -39.95
CA ASN A 730 12.16 -40.83 -39.88
C ASN A 730 11.57 -40.87 -38.47
N VAL A 731 12.30 -40.43 -37.44
CA VAL A 731 11.83 -40.49 -36.06
C VAL A 731 11.22 -39.14 -35.66
N GLU A 732 10.01 -39.17 -35.09
CA GLU A 732 9.40 -38.01 -34.47
C GLU A 732 10.09 -37.73 -33.12
N LEU A 733 10.49 -36.47 -32.89
CA LEU A 733 11.24 -36.06 -31.68
C LEU A 733 10.51 -36.37 -30.36
N GLN A 734 9.18 -36.53 -30.41
CA GLN A 734 8.36 -36.82 -29.23
C GLN A 734 8.39 -38.30 -28.79
N ASP A 735 8.79 -39.22 -29.68
CA ASP A 735 8.78 -40.68 -29.43
C ASP A 735 10.17 -41.28 -29.19
N PHE A 736 11.21 -40.44 -29.12
CA PHE A 736 12.58 -40.93 -29.03
C PHE A 736 12.85 -41.60 -27.67
N LYS A 737 13.08 -42.92 -27.70
CA LYS A 737 13.87 -43.60 -26.66
C LYS A 737 15.34 -43.18 -26.78
N PRO A 738 16.15 -43.25 -25.70
CA PRO A 738 17.58 -42.99 -25.79
C PRO A 738 18.17 -43.81 -26.93
N TYR A 739 18.77 -43.12 -27.89
CA TYR A 739 19.30 -43.75 -29.09
C TYR A 739 20.81 -43.82 -28.97
N LYS A 740 21.35 -45.04 -28.91
CA LYS A 740 22.79 -45.27 -28.94
C LYS A 740 23.25 -45.29 -30.38
N LEU A 741 24.12 -44.37 -30.77
CA LEU A 741 24.75 -44.40 -32.08
C LEU A 741 25.60 -45.68 -32.19
N THR A 742 25.44 -46.43 -33.28
CA THR A 742 26.08 -47.75 -33.42
C THR A 742 27.59 -47.66 -33.67
N GLU A 743 28.11 -46.49 -34.01
CA GLU A 743 29.51 -46.27 -34.42
C GLU A 743 30.34 -45.50 -33.38
N THR A 744 29.70 -44.80 -32.46
CA THR A 744 30.30 -44.02 -31.38
C THR A 744 29.48 -44.33 -30.15
N GLU A 745 30.07 -44.63 -28.98
CA GLU A 745 29.33 -45.05 -27.76
C GLU A 745 28.38 -43.98 -27.16
N ILE A 746 28.01 -42.99 -27.96
CA ILE A 746 27.25 -41.81 -27.66
C ILE A 746 25.75 -42.13 -27.62
N ASN A 747 25.11 -41.73 -26.53
CA ASN A 747 23.67 -41.78 -26.35
C ASN A 747 23.06 -40.40 -26.62
N LEU A 748 22.06 -40.36 -27.51
CA LEU A 748 21.21 -39.21 -27.75
C LEU A 748 19.90 -39.38 -26.99
N THR A 749 19.58 -38.44 -26.10
CA THR A 749 18.33 -38.44 -25.34
C THR A 749 17.56 -37.17 -25.65
N PRO A 750 16.34 -37.24 -26.20
CA PRO A 750 15.49 -36.06 -26.29
C PRO A 750 15.06 -35.68 -24.88
N CYS A 751 14.99 -34.39 -24.65
CA CYS A 751 14.47 -33.84 -23.43
C CYS A 751 13.59 -32.65 -23.80
N TYR A 752 12.73 -32.27 -22.87
CA TYR A 752 12.00 -31.03 -23.01
C TYR A 752 11.82 -30.36 -21.67
N PHE A 753 11.75 -29.04 -21.69
CA PHE A 753 11.30 -28.27 -20.54
C PHE A 753 10.23 -27.29 -20.98
N GLU A 754 9.32 -26.97 -20.07
CA GLU A 754 8.30 -25.97 -20.30
C GLU A 754 8.72 -24.64 -19.70
N PHE A 755 8.72 -23.60 -20.54
CA PHE A 755 8.99 -22.24 -20.11
C PHE A 755 7.82 -21.33 -20.47
N TYR A 756 7.01 -20.98 -19.46
CA TYR A 756 5.81 -20.15 -19.64
C TYR A 756 4.89 -20.68 -20.76
N GLY A 757 4.53 -21.97 -20.69
CA GLY A 757 3.63 -22.65 -21.63
C GLY A 757 4.22 -22.98 -23.00
N LEU A 758 5.51 -22.71 -23.23
CA LEU A 758 6.21 -23.14 -24.43
C LEU A 758 7.03 -24.39 -24.13
N LYS A 759 6.81 -25.46 -24.90
CA LYS A 759 7.60 -26.69 -24.85
C LYS A 759 8.88 -26.49 -25.65
N ILE A 760 10.02 -26.60 -24.99
CA ILE A 760 11.34 -26.42 -25.59
C ILE A 760 11.98 -27.79 -25.73
N ASN A 761 12.18 -28.25 -26.97
CA ASN A 761 12.83 -29.51 -27.23
C ASN A 761 14.34 -29.29 -27.30
N TYR A 762 15.08 -30.13 -26.60
CA TYR A 762 16.53 -30.17 -26.70
C TYR A 762 17.00 -31.62 -26.70
N ILE A 763 18.21 -31.85 -27.18
CA ILE A 763 18.84 -33.17 -27.17
C ILE A 763 20.07 -33.12 -26.31
N LEU A 764 20.17 -34.11 -25.42
CA LEU A 764 21.32 -34.38 -24.58
C LEU A 764 22.17 -35.47 -25.25
N ILE A 765 23.47 -35.21 -25.39
CA ILE A 765 24.46 -36.14 -25.94
C ILE A 765 25.47 -36.51 -24.85
N ALA A 766 25.60 -37.80 -24.53
CA ALA A 766 26.47 -38.28 -23.44
C ALA A 766 27.09 -39.64 -23.76
N ASP A 767 28.29 -39.91 -23.25
CA ASP A 767 28.99 -41.20 -23.41
C ASP A 767 28.40 -42.30 -22.50
N ASP A 768 27.81 -41.94 -21.35
CA ASP A 768 27.34 -42.91 -20.36
C ASP A 768 25.82 -42.84 -20.13
N SER A 769 25.19 -44.00 -19.99
CA SER A 769 23.74 -44.15 -19.83
C SER A 769 23.23 -43.75 -18.43
N SER A 770 24.13 -43.68 -17.46
CA SER A 770 23.84 -43.30 -16.07
C SER A 770 23.33 -41.85 -15.95
N GLU A 771 23.96 -40.90 -16.67
CA GLU A 771 23.54 -39.49 -16.69
C GLU A 771 22.16 -39.29 -17.33
N THR A 772 21.83 -40.09 -18.35
CA THR A 772 20.52 -40.02 -19.05
C THR A 772 19.34 -40.46 -18.19
N ASN A 773 19.59 -41.24 -17.14
CA ASN A 773 18.55 -41.67 -16.19
C ASN A 773 18.30 -40.63 -15.09
N VAL A 774 19.33 -39.86 -14.71
CA VAL A 774 19.22 -38.77 -13.72
C VAL A 774 18.41 -37.61 -14.28
N SER A 775 18.64 -37.21 -15.53
CA SER A 775 17.85 -36.17 -16.20
C SER A 775 16.37 -36.56 -16.34
N LYS A 776 16.06 -37.80 -16.74
CA LYS A 776 14.68 -38.32 -16.81
C LYS A 776 13.97 -38.40 -15.46
N SER A 777 14.69 -38.73 -14.39
CA SER A 777 14.10 -38.76 -13.05
C SER A 777 13.66 -37.37 -12.58
N ASN A 778 14.37 -36.31 -13.00
CA ASN A 778 14.00 -34.91 -12.71
C ASN A 778 12.82 -34.43 -13.60
N GLU A 779 12.70 -34.90 -14.85
CA GLU A 779 11.55 -34.59 -15.73
C GLU A 779 10.24 -35.23 -15.25
N ASN A 780 10.27 -36.47 -14.74
CA ASN A 780 9.07 -37.12 -14.19
C ASN A 780 8.52 -36.39 -12.96
N ILE A 781 9.37 -35.67 -12.20
CA ILE A 781 8.95 -34.80 -11.09
C ILE A 781 8.25 -33.55 -11.62
N GLN A 782 8.72 -32.95 -12.74
CA GLN A 782 8.04 -31.81 -13.38
C GLN A 782 6.63 -32.16 -13.87
N ASN A 783 6.44 -33.34 -14.49
CA ASN A 783 5.12 -33.79 -14.95
C ASN A 783 4.12 -34.03 -13.81
N SER A 784 4.60 -34.27 -12.58
CA SER A 784 3.73 -34.40 -11.40
C SER A 784 3.28 -33.05 -10.82
N GLN A 785 4.03 -31.97 -11.06
CA GLN A 785 3.75 -30.63 -10.54
C GLN A 785 3.02 -29.71 -11.55
N SER A 786 3.06 -30.03 -12.85
CA SER A 786 2.41 -29.25 -13.92
C SER A 786 0.91 -29.53 -14.14
N ASN A 787 0.30 -30.46 -13.39
CA ASN A 787 -1.14 -30.78 -13.47
C ASN A 787 -2.07 -29.71 -12.83
N LEU A 788 -1.65 -28.44 -12.75
CA LEU A 788 -2.45 -27.32 -12.26
C LEU A 788 -2.82 -26.37 -13.40
N GLU A 789 -4.12 -26.38 -13.73
CA GLU A 789 -4.91 -25.48 -14.58
C GLU A 789 -4.19 -24.76 -15.75
N ASP A 790 -4.50 -25.29 -16.94
CA ASP A 790 -4.14 -24.83 -18.26
C ASP A 790 -4.43 -23.32 -18.52
N PRO A 791 -3.40 -22.45 -18.59
CA PRO A 791 -3.57 -21.03 -18.90
C PRO A 791 -3.93 -20.77 -20.37
N SER A 792 -3.99 -21.81 -21.22
CA SER A 792 -4.35 -21.73 -22.64
C SER A 792 -5.78 -21.22 -22.92
N LYS A 793 -6.63 -21.08 -21.89
CA LYS A 793 -7.97 -20.46 -22.02
C LYS A 793 -7.97 -18.95 -22.28
N TYR A 794 -6.83 -18.28 -22.27
CA TYR A 794 -6.74 -16.84 -22.52
C TYR A 794 -5.71 -16.51 -23.61
N GLN A 795 -6.03 -16.85 -24.87
CA GLN A 795 -5.32 -16.28 -26.02
C GLN A 795 -5.68 -14.79 -26.17
N LEU A 796 -4.71 -13.92 -25.87
CA LEU A 796 -4.74 -12.50 -26.24
C LEU A 796 -3.76 -12.28 -27.39
N SER A 797 -4.28 -11.80 -28.51
CA SER A 797 -3.48 -11.29 -29.62
C SER A 797 -2.76 -10.01 -29.17
N CYS A 798 -1.43 -10.07 -29.06
CA CYS A 798 -0.62 -8.86 -29.01
C CYS A 798 -0.64 -8.22 -30.40
N ASP A 799 -1.60 -7.35 -30.66
CA ASP A 799 -1.54 -6.42 -31.79
C ASP A 799 -0.54 -5.30 -31.45
N VAL A 800 0.76 -5.62 -31.54
CA VAL A 800 1.74 -4.61 -31.92
C VAL A 800 1.70 -4.59 -33.45
N THR A 801 1.20 -3.49 -34.00
CA THR A 801 1.05 -3.29 -35.44
C THR A 801 2.31 -3.70 -36.21
N ASN A 802 2.24 -4.85 -36.88
CA ASN A 802 2.77 -5.08 -38.23
C ASN A 802 1.90 -6.17 -38.89
N GLN A 803 1.37 -5.82 -40.07
CA GLN A 803 0.34 -6.55 -40.79
C GLN A 803 0.80 -7.95 -41.24
N GLY A 804 -0.06 -8.97 -41.09
CA GLY A 804 0.10 -10.24 -41.84
C GLY A 804 -0.57 -11.48 -41.24
N GLN A 805 -1.77 -11.79 -41.74
CA GLN A 805 -2.44 -13.12 -41.81
C GLN A 805 -2.91 -13.83 -40.52
N LYS A 806 -4.24 -14.04 -40.47
CA LYS A 806 -4.99 -14.78 -39.44
C LYS A 806 -5.22 -16.23 -39.86
N GLY A 807 -4.92 -17.18 -38.99
CA GLY A 807 -5.37 -18.58 -39.05
C GLY A 807 -6.25 -18.93 -37.85
N LYS A 808 -7.44 -19.50 -38.10
CA LYS A 808 -8.45 -19.95 -37.12
C LYS A 808 -8.08 -21.31 -36.53
N PHE A 809 -8.30 -21.54 -35.23
CA PHE A 809 -8.68 -22.87 -34.72
C PHE A 809 -9.59 -22.79 -33.48
N VAL A 810 -10.40 -23.85 -33.32
CA VAL A 810 -11.68 -23.94 -32.60
C VAL A 810 -11.54 -24.76 -31.30
N LYS A 811 -12.37 -24.38 -30.31
CA LYS A 811 -12.79 -25.03 -29.04
C LYS A 811 -12.69 -26.57 -28.94
N TYR A 812 -12.51 -27.09 -27.72
CA TYR A 812 -13.55 -27.79 -26.90
C TYR A 812 -12.96 -28.25 -25.55
N PHE A 813 -13.68 -28.07 -24.42
CA PHE A 813 -14.18 -29.15 -23.54
C PHE A 813 -14.78 -28.61 -22.21
N ASN A 814 -15.93 -29.21 -21.86
CA ASN A 814 -16.70 -29.10 -20.63
C ASN A 814 -16.13 -30.03 -19.55
N THR A 815 -16.40 -29.76 -18.27
CA THR A 815 -17.06 -30.73 -17.36
C THR A 815 -17.45 -30.08 -16.03
N GLU A 816 -18.65 -30.42 -15.57
CA GLU A 816 -19.25 -30.10 -14.29
C GLU A 816 -18.84 -31.14 -13.23
N SER A 817 -18.79 -30.76 -11.96
CA SER A 817 -19.38 -31.59 -10.91
C SER A 817 -19.61 -30.80 -9.62
N GLN A 818 -20.83 -30.94 -9.09
CA GLN A 818 -21.27 -30.50 -7.77
C GLN A 818 -21.12 -31.66 -6.79
N GLN A 819 -20.66 -31.42 -5.55
CA GLN A 819 -21.12 -32.22 -4.41
C GLN A 819 -21.27 -31.34 -3.15
N ARG A 820 -22.43 -31.50 -2.51
CA ARG A 820 -22.81 -30.96 -1.20
C ARG A 820 -22.40 -31.95 -0.11
N PHE A 821 -21.94 -31.48 1.05
CA PHE A 821 -22.12 -32.22 2.30
C PHE A 821 -22.40 -31.29 3.48
N SER A 822 -23.18 -31.85 4.41
CA SER A 822 -24.00 -31.21 5.43
C SER A 822 -23.39 -31.21 6.83
N LEU A 823 -23.82 -30.20 7.59
CA LEU A 823 -23.84 -29.98 9.05
C LEU A 823 -23.83 -31.21 9.98
N ASN A 824 -23.12 -31.09 11.12
CA ASN A 824 -23.67 -31.03 12.50
C ASN A 824 -22.52 -31.00 13.53
N SER A 825 -22.39 -29.94 14.33
CA SER A 825 -22.92 -29.74 15.70
C SER A 825 -22.02 -30.32 16.80
N GLU A 826 -21.50 -29.48 17.70
CA GLU A 826 -21.88 -29.53 19.12
C GLU A 826 -21.22 -28.41 19.92
N SER A 827 -22.00 -27.95 20.90
CA SER A 827 -21.79 -26.81 21.77
C SER A 827 -21.99 -27.27 23.20
N SER A 828 -21.06 -26.98 24.12
CA SER A 828 -21.38 -26.83 25.55
C SER A 828 -20.18 -26.41 26.40
N SER A 829 -20.00 -25.10 26.64
CA SER A 829 -19.19 -24.62 27.78
C SER A 829 -19.55 -23.21 28.29
N HIS A 830 -20.68 -22.64 27.90
CA HIS A 830 -20.95 -21.21 28.12
C HIS A 830 -21.84 -20.82 29.31
N LEU A 831 -22.26 -21.75 30.18
CA LEU A 831 -23.15 -21.39 31.30
C LEU A 831 -22.45 -20.72 32.51
N GLY A 832 -21.12 -20.83 32.67
CA GLY A 832 -20.41 -20.24 33.81
C GLY A 832 -20.24 -18.71 33.75
N ASN A 833 -20.22 -18.13 32.54
CA ASN A 833 -19.92 -16.71 32.33
C ASN A 833 -21.14 -15.79 32.44
N LEU A 834 -22.36 -16.32 32.34
CA LEU A 834 -23.59 -15.52 32.42
C LEU A 834 -23.84 -14.97 33.83
N LYS A 835 -23.49 -15.71 34.88
CA LYS A 835 -23.67 -15.26 36.28
C LYS A 835 -22.77 -14.07 36.66
N LYS A 836 -21.55 -14.01 36.11
CA LYS A 836 -20.63 -12.86 36.30
C LYS A 836 -21.10 -11.61 35.55
N ILE A 837 -21.67 -11.78 34.35
CA ILE A 837 -22.18 -10.67 33.54
C ILE A 837 -23.43 -10.04 34.17
N VAL A 838 -24.31 -10.86 34.75
CA VAL A 838 -25.52 -10.36 35.45
C VAL A 838 -25.13 -9.53 36.68
N ASN A 839 -24.14 -9.96 37.47
CA ASN A 839 -23.68 -9.16 38.63
C ASN A 839 -23.03 -7.83 38.23
N LEU A 840 -22.25 -7.79 37.15
CA LEU A 840 -21.65 -6.56 36.60
C LEU A 840 -22.69 -5.60 36.01
N SER A 841 -23.77 -6.12 35.43
CA SER A 841 -24.88 -5.30 34.94
C SER A 841 -25.66 -4.63 36.09
N SER A 842 -25.82 -5.31 37.22
CA SER A 842 -26.50 -4.74 38.40
C SER A 842 -25.73 -3.56 39.01
N HIS A 843 -24.39 -3.61 38.99
CA HIS A 843 -23.54 -2.52 39.47
C HIS A 843 -23.57 -1.31 38.53
N SER A 844 -23.56 -1.55 37.22
CA SER A 844 -23.67 -0.51 36.20
C SER A 844 -25.00 0.25 36.30
N ILE A 845 -26.10 -0.45 36.58
CA ILE A 845 -27.44 0.15 36.75
C ILE A 845 -27.49 1.02 38.00
N LYS A 846 -26.86 0.61 39.12
CA LYS A 846 -26.78 1.43 40.34
C LYS A 846 -26.00 2.74 40.13
N ILE A 847 -24.90 2.69 39.37
CA ILE A 847 -24.12 3.90 39.03
C ILE A 847 -24.93 4.83 38.12
N PHE A 848 -25.65 4.28 37.13
CA PHE A 848 -26.50 5.08 36.25
C PHE A 848 -27.65 5.76 37.02
N HIS A 849 -28.20 5.08 38.02
CA HIS A 849 -29.24 5.63 38.89
C HIS A 849 -28.71 6.79 39.76
N ILE A 850 -27.47 6.69 40.27
CA ILE A 850 -26.82 7.75 41.05
C ILE A 850 -26.54 8.97 40.16
N VAL A 851 -26.04 8.76 38.93
CA VAL A 851 -25.80 9.85 37.96
C VAL A 851 -27.10 10.53 37.55
N PHE A 852 -28.18 9.75 37.34
CA PHE A 852 -29.50 10.29 37.00
C PHE A 852 -30.09 11.12 38.15
N ILE A 853 -29.99 10.65 39.40
CA ILE A 853 -30.44 11.39 40.59
C ILE A 853 -29.62 12.67 40.79
N LEU A 854 -28.31 12.65 40.52
CA LEU A 854 -27.46 13.84 40.56
C LEU A 854 -27.80 14.84 39.45
N SER A 855 -28.10 14.38 38.23
CA SER A 855 -28.53 15.26 37.14
C SER A 855 -29.89 15.91 37.39
N VAL A 856 -30.81 15.21 38.04
CA VAL A 856 -32.15 15.73 38.37
C VAL A 856 -32.13 16.66 39.59
N LYS A 857 -31.10 16.61 40.44
CA LYS A 857 -30.92 17.55 41.56
C LYS A 857 -30.16 18.83 41.19
N ILE A 858 -29.53 18.87 40.01
CA ILE A 858 -28.77 20.03 39.51
C ILE A 858 -29.61 20.88 38.53
N THR A 859 -30.67 20.30 37.96
CA THR A 859 -31.82 21.01 37.37
C THR A 859 -32.83 21.37 38.44
#